data_AF-A0A534I9W5-F1
#
_entry.id   AF-A0A534I9W5-F1
#
_cell.length_a   1.000
_cell.length_b   1.000
_cell.length_c   1.000
_cell.angle_alpha   90.00
_cell.angle_beta   90.00
_cell.angle_gamma   90.00
#
_symmetry.space_group_name_H-M   'P 1'
#
loop_
_entity.id
_entity.type
_entity.pdbx_description
1 polymer ?
#
loop_
_entity_poly.entity_id
_entity_poly.type
_entity_poly.pdbx_seq_one_letter_code
_entity_poly.pdbx_strand_id
1 'polypeptide(L)'
;MASAPSTASRSAETSTRAAGGASASLPVVDVTVVTSRDDFLLELGQALGGQAGVRPVESPDEALQSMAGSKRAQMLVIDARAVENVRAAVDAAEVRVPRAVILVFAEAAAEKQLAAALKGTSVFAVLPAEIEARKTQAVLEAAMAQAAQGKAAPALRAGAADVPLAIGAFRPRGAASTDDEEGAQKPLLVLIGAAVAATALVGGAFWYFMPGSGSSTRGATPATATHAAPPAAAAAAATESPGSAPAAASEALLVQGKVDDLLEKARLAMHERRYTEPAGDNALLYYRSAIAQDPHNGEALDGQSRVAGVLAGRVEDAISSGHLDEAALTLASFKSAAPHDLRSGPLEQHLSSAQMSKALTDGNFERAAALLRQAQQSGSSAPDQIARWRSDLARRQEEARVQRLAGLIADRIRDGKLTDAEDSAKIYLQQLESSAPSSASTQRAVHDLSAAYLKKARDAAIAGNSTEQERWLNEARGLGMKPAETSALQRELAGARQKAVQADAERALRLARAALREGRLTDPGEGSAASYLSQLQSSDPANAALPDLGRELAARLLERARAAVLAGKSADADLAQAKRWGADPKDVQAVQQLSAPVAKATVDTAALASSLKRLRASPPDYPPSALTQRITGNVTLEFTVSTSGEPRDVHVVEATPPGIFDQAAINAVKHWRYAPLLVNGAAVEVPVRTRMRFELPN
;
A
#
# COMPACT_ATOMS: atom_id res chain seq x y z
N MET A 1 57.60 -27.92 8.59
CA MET A 1 57.95 -28.60 9.84
C MET A 1 57.26 -27.85 10.97
N ALA A 2 56.13 -28.40 11.45
CA ALA A 2 55.88 -28.88 12.83
C ALA A 2 55.41 -27.75 13.79
N SER A 3 54.10 -27.70 14.13
CA SER A 3 53.49 -28.15 15.42
C SER A 3 53.64 -27.10 16.54
N ALA A 4 52.70 -26.71 17.40
CA ALA A 4 51.30 -27.02 17.72
C ALA A 4 50.78 -25.89 18.66
N PRO A 5 49.46 -25.78 18.97
CA PRO A 5 48.88 -24.71 19.77
C PRO A 5 48.77 -25.04 21.27
N SER A 6 48.84 -24.02 22.13
CA SER A 6 48.69 -24.15 23.59
C SER A 6 47.23 -23.99 24.05
N THR A 7 46.86 -24.85 24.99
CA THR A 7 45.53 -25.10 25.55
C THR A 7 45.11 -24.13 26.66
N ALA A 8 43.79 -23.92 26.69
CA ALA A 8 42.88 -23.51 27.77
C ALA A 8 43.38 -23.43 29.23
N SER A 9 42.84 -22.44 29.95
CA SER A 9 42.25 -22.65 31.28
C SER A 9 41.13 -21.63 31.56
N ARG A 10 39.91 -22.15 31.70
CA ARG A 10 38.76 -21.53 32.36
C ARG A 10 38.79 -21.88 33.85
N SER A 11 38.44 -20.94 34.72
CA SER A 11 37.63 -21.08 35.96
C SER A 11 37.55 -19.66 36.58
N ALA A 12 36.39 -19.02 36.71
CA ALA A 12 35.23 -19.24 37.59
C ALA A 12 35.32 -18.36 38.85
N GLU A 13 34.39 -17.41 39.01
CA GLU A 13 33.94 -16.83 40.30
C GLU A 13 32.65 -16.00 40.05
N THR A 14 31.46 -16.52 40.36
CA THR A 14 30.59 -16.18 41.52
C THR A 14 30.29 -14.69 41.69
N SER A 15 29.10 -14.21 41.30
CA SER A 15 27.84 -14.18 42.06
C SER A 15 27.83 -13.18 43.23
N THR A 16 27.20 -12.03 43.01
CA THR A 16 26.63 -11.21 44.10
C THR A 16 25.21 -10.80 43.74
N ARG A 17 24.28 -11.36 44.51
CA ARG A 17 22.84 -11.13 44.50
C ARG A 17 22.53 -9.97 45.46
N ALA A 18 21.78 -8.98 45.02
CA ALA A 18 21.04 -8.08 45.90
C ALA A 18 19.54 -8.38 45.75
N ALA A 19 18.85 -8.55 46.88
CA ALA A 19 17.49 -9.05 46.99
C ALA A 19 16.52 -7.95 47.47
N GLY A 20 15.27 -8.06 47.02
CA GLY A 20 14.07 -7.37 47.55
C GLY A 20 13.27 -6.74 46.39
N GLY A 21 12.03 -7.09 46.07
CA GLY A 21 11.08 -8.06 46.60
C GLY A 21 9.72 -7.75 45.99
N ALA A 22 9.27 -8.55 45.03
CA ALA A 22 7.86 -8.71 44.65
C ALA A 22 7.75 -9.97 43.78
N SER A 23 7.00 -10.97 44.27
CA SER A 23 6.76 -12.24 43.58
C SER A 23 5.98 -12.01 42.28
N ALA A 24 6.69 -11.99 41.14
CA ALA A 24 6.13 -12.31 39.83
C ALA A 24 6.67 -13.68 39.44
N SER A 25 5.77 -14.65 39.27
CA SER A 25 6.07 -15.99 38.77
C SER A 25 6.94 -15.92 37.51
N LEU A 26 8.11 -16.58 37.55
CA LEU A 26 9.05 -16.66 36.43
C LEU A 26 8.35 -17.23 35.18
N PRO A 27 8.59 -16.69 33.98
CA PRO A 27 7.99 -17.21 32.76
C PRO A 27 8.45 -18.66 32.50
N VAL A 28 7.48 -19.51 32.14
CA VAL A 28 7.62 -20.98 32.08
C VAL A 28 8.28 -21.46 30.77
N VAL A 29 8.41 -20.59 29.76
CA VAL A 29 8.87 -20.94 28.40
C VAL A 29 9.90 -19.93 27.89
N ASP A 30 11.02 -20.42 27.35
CA ASP A 30 12.02 -19.59 26.65
C ASP A 30 11.62 -19.48 25.16
N VAL A 31 11.38 -18.26 24.68
CA VAL A 31 10.94 -17.99 23.31
C VAL A 31 12.10 -17.42 22.50
N THR A 32 12.55 -18.16 21.50
CA THR A 32 13.61 -17.75 20.59
C THR A 32 12.97 -17.34 19.27
N VAL A 33 13.24 -16.11 18.81
CA VAL A 33 12.57 -15.51 17.65
C VAL A 33 13.60 -15.22 16.57
N VAL A 34 13.45 -15.83 15.40
CA VAL A 34 14.28 -15.58 14.22
C VAL A 34 13.68 -14.42 13.44
N THR A 35 14.25 -13.23 13.60
CA THR A 35 13.80 -12.01 12.92
C THR A 35 14.88 -10.91 12.99
N SER A 36 14.91 -10.03 11.99
CA SER A 36 15.71 -8.80 11.96
C SER A 36 14.86 -7.54 12.15
N ARG A 37 13.59 -7.70 12.53
CA ARG A 37 12.57 -6.65 12.53
C ARG A 37 12.11 -6.28 13.94
N ASP A 38 12.39 -5.05 14.34
CA ASP A 38 12.03 -4.52 15.66
C ASP A 38 10.51 -4.37 15.84
N ASP A 39 9.77 -4.04 14.78
CA ASP A 39 8.32 -3.90 14.80
C ASP A 39 7.62 -5.24 15.11
N PHE A 40 8.06 -6.31 14.46
CA PHE A 40 7.57 -7.66 14.73
C PHE A 40 7.84 -8.11 16.17
N LEU A 41 9.02 -7.79 16.73
CA LEU A 41 9.35 -8.10 18.13
C LEU A 41 8.45 -7.35 19.11
N LEU A 42 8.13 -6.08 18.82
CA LEU A 42 7.25 -5.28 19.65
C LEU A 42 5.82 -5.84 19.64
N GLU A 43 5.27 -6.17 18.47
CA GLU A 43 3.94 -6.74 18.33
C GLU A 43 3.82 -8.13 18.97
N LEU A 44 4.84 -8.99 18.78
CA LEU A 44 4.90 -10.31 19.39
C LEU A 44 5.01 -10.21 20.91
N GLY A 45 5.81 -9.27 21.43
CA GLY A 45 5.93 -8.99 22.85
C GLY A 45 4.59 -8.58 23.49
N GLN A 46 3.80 -7.75 22.79
CA GLN A 46 2.44 -7.39 23.22
C GLN A 46 1.51 -8.59 23.23
N ALA A 47 1.54 -9.43 22.19
CA ALA A 47 0.70 -10.62 22.08
C ALA A 47 1.04 -11.70 23.13
N LEU A 48 2.30 -11.77 23.58
CA LEU A 48 2.75 -12.66 24.64
C LEU A 48 2.40 -12.17 26.05
N GLY A 49 1.96 -10.91 26.22
CA GLY A 49 1.46 -10.39 27.49
C GLY A 49 2.45 -10.49 28.67
N GLY A 50 3.76 -10.50 28.40
CA GLY A 50 4.80 -10.66 29.42
C GLY A 50 4.94 -12.08 30.01
N GLN A 51 4.27 -13.08 29.44
CA GLN A 51 4.26 -14.46 29.94
C GLN A 51 5.51 -15.28 29.54
N ALA A 52 6.36 -14.73 28.67
CA ALA A 52 7.55 -15.39 28.15
C ALA A 52 8.71 -14.41 27.93
N GLY A 53 9.94 -14.89 28.15
CA GLY A 53 11.14 -14.16 27.76
C GLY A 53 11.38 -14.31 26.25
N VAL A 54 11.42 -13.19 25.54
CA VAL A 54 11.69 -13.15 24.09
C VAL A 54 13.17 -12.90 23.85
N ARG A 55 13.83 -13.83 23.15
CA ARG A 55 15.21 -13.68 22.69
C ARG A 55 15.23 -13.57 21.16
N PRO A 56 15.53 -12.37 20.61
CA PRO A 56 15.69 -12.21 19.17
C PRO A 56 17.03 -12.80 18.72
N VAL A 57 17.03 -13.35 17.51
CA VAL A 57 18.19 -13.95 16.85
C VAL A 57 18.10 -13.66 15.34
N GLU A 58 19.23 -13.37 14.72
CA GLU A 58 19.25 -12.95 13.31
C GLU A 58 19.19 -14.12 12.32
N SER A 59 19.51 -15.34 12.75
CA SER A 59 19.54 -16.52 11.88
C SER A 59 18.94 -17.78 12.54
N PRO A 60 18.38 -18.71 11.73
CA PRO A 60 17.92 -20.00 12.22
C PRO A 60 19.05 -20.82 12.87
N ASP A 61 20.26 -20.78 12.32
CA ASP A 61 21.38 -21.56 12.84
C ASP A 61 21.81 -21.11 14.24
N GLU A 62 21.85 -19.80 14.47
CA GLU A 62 22.15 -19.22 15.79
C GLU A 62 21.04 -19.55 16.78
N ALA A 63 19.77 -19.48 16.36
CA ALA A 63 18.63 -19.88 17.18
C ALA A 63 18.78 -21.35 17.63
N LEU A 64 19.03 -22.26 16.68
CA LEU A 64 19.22 -23.68 16.97
C LEU A 64 20.46 -23.97 17.83
N GLN A 65 21.55 -23.22 17.68
CA GLN A 65 22.73 -23.33 18.56
C GLN A 65 22.41 -22.87 19.99
N SER A 66 21.66 -21.78 20.13
CA SER A 66 21.30 -21.23 21.45
C SER A 66 20.30 -22.09 22.21
N MET A 67 19.44 -22.80 21.47
CA MET A 67 18.42 -23.71 21.98
C MET A 67 18.97 -25.11 22.30
N ALA A 68 20.04 -25.52 21.61
CA ALA A 68 20.71 -26.79 21.83
C ALA A 68 21.34 -26.86 23.24
N GLY A 69 20.72 -27.65 24.12
CA GLY A 69 21.22 -27.91 25.47
C GLY A 69 20.38 -27.33 26.62
N SER A 70 19.36 -26.51 26.32
CA SER A 70 18.42 -26.05 27.36
C SER A 70 17.44 -27.17 27.75
N LYS A 71 17.24 -27.37 29.05
CA LYS A 71 16.27 -28.34 29.62
C LYS A 71 14.88 -27.73 29.87
N ARG A 72 14.68 -26.45 29.53
CA ARG A 72 13.41 -25.74 29.71
C ARG A 72 12.47 -25.96 28.52
N ALA A 73 11.19 -25.65 28.71
CA ALA A 73 10.21 -25.58 27.63
C ALA A 73 10.64 -24.49 26.64
N GLN A 74 10.71 -24.84 25.36
CA GLN A 74 11.26 -23.99 24.33
C GLN A 74 10.27 -23.80 23.19
N MET A 75 10.18 -22.56 22.72
CA MET A 75 9.39 -22.21 21.55
C MET A 75 10.28 -21.48 20.55
N LEU A 76 10.26 -21.93 19.29
CA LEU A 76 10.94 -21.30 18.18
C LEU A 76 9.89 -20.57 17.34
N VAL A 77 10.05 -19.26 17.20
CA VAL A 77 9.21 -18.42 16.32
C VAL A 77 10.04 -18.00 15.13
N ILE A 78 9.55 -18.27 13.92
CA ILE A 78 10.23 -17.92 12.67
C ILE A 78 9.40 -16.86 11.95
N ASP A 79 9.95 -15.66 11.76
CA ASP A 79 9.41 -14.72 10.78
C ASP A 79 9.86 -15.17 9.38
N ALA A 80 8.93 -15.67 8.57
CA ALA A 80 9.20 -16.15 7.22
C ALA A 80 9.76 -15.06 6.29
N ARG A 81 9.61 -13.77 6.64
CA ARG A 81 10.19 -12.66 5.88
C ARG A 81 11.68 -12.47 6.16
N ALA A 82 12.17 -12.97 7.30
CA ALA A 82 13.57 -12.90 7.71
C ALA A 82 14.37 -14.16 7.33
N VAL A 83 13.72 -15.19 6.77
CA VAL A 83 14.34 -16.48 6.46
C VAL A 83 14.11 -16.86 5.00
N GLU A 84 15.19 -17.00 4.22
CA GLU A 84 15.11 -17.32 2.79
C GLU A 84 14.46 -18.69 2.51
N ASN A 85 14.78 -19.71 3.31
CA ASN A 85 14.24 -21.06 3.17
C ASN A 85 13.67 -21.59 4.50
N VAL A 86 12.41 -21.24 4.76
CA VAL A 86 11.69 -21.64 5.97
C VAL A 86 11.58 -23.16 6.11
N ARG A 87 11.39 -23.89 5.01
CA ARG A 87 11.27 -25.36 5.06
C ARG A 87 12.56 -26.00 5.58
N ALA A 88 13.71 -25.59 5.02
CA ALA A 88 15.01 -26.07 5.49
C ALA A 88 15.28 -25.70 6.96
N ALA A 89 14.88 -24.49 7.39
CA ALA A 89 15.00 -24.08 8.79
C ALA A 89 14.14 -24.94 9.74
N VAL A 90 12.90 -25.28 9.33
CA VAL A 90 12.02 -26.18 10.08
C VAL A 90 12.58 -27.60 10.13
N ASP A 91 13.04 -28.15 8.99
CA ASP A 91 13.64 -29.49 8.94
C ASP A 91 14.90 -29.58 9.83
N ALA A 92 15.73 -28.52 9.87
CA ALA A 92 16.88 -28.43 10.76
C ALA A 92 16.46 -28.34 12.24
N ALA A 93 15.37 -27.63 12.54
CA ALA A 93 14.83 -27.51 13.89
C ALA A 93 14.27 -28.84 14.42
N GLU A 94 13.58 -29.62 13.58
CA GLU A 94 13.08 -30.94 13.96
C GLU A 94 14.21 -31.89 14.38
N VAL A 95 15.36 -31.82 13.71
CA VAL A 95 16.51 -32.67 14.01
C VAL A 95 17.25 -32.18 15.26
N ARG A 96 17.49 -30.87 15.38
CA ARG A 96 18.39 -30.31 16.43
C ARG A 96 17.66 -29.98 17.74
N VAL A 97 16.37 -29.64 17.69
CA VAL A 97 15.54 -29.27 18.83
C VAL A 97 14.16 -29.97 18.80
N PRO A 98 14.10 -31.32 18.80
CA PRO A 98 12.85 -32.09 18.60
C PRO A 98 11.75 -31.90 19.66
N ARG A 99 12.06 -31.16 20.74
CA ARG A 99 11.12 -30.84 21.83
C ARG A 99 10.63 -29.40 21.79
N ALA A 100 11.12 -28.58 20.85
CA ALA A 100 10.67 -27.21 20.71
C ALA A 100 9.35 -27.15 19.95
N VAL A 101 8.44 -26.27 20.38
CA VAL A 101 7.24 -25.94 19.61
C VAL A 101 7.60 -24.88 18.59
N ILE A 102 7.27 -25.12 17.31
CA ILE A 102 7.66 -24.22 16.21
C ILE A 102 6.42 -23.46 15.71
N LEU A 103 6.51 -22.14 15.66
CA LEU A 103 5.53 -21.24 15.06
C LEU A 103 6.17 -20.51 13.89
N VAL A 104 5.43 -20.38 12.79
CA VAL A 104 5.90 -19.67 11.60
C VAL A 104 4.95 -18.51 11.30
N PHE A 105 5.48 -17.30 11.20
CA PHE A 105 4.73 -16.11 10.83
C PHE A 105 5.01 -15.77 9.37
N ALA A 106 3.98 -15.73 8.53
CA ALA A 106 4.09 -15.52 7.10
C ALA A 106 3.19 -14.39 6.62
N GLU A 107 3.58 -13.72 5.55
CA GLU A 107 2.74 -12.70 4.92
C GLU A 107 1.45 -13.33 4.37
N ALA A 108 0.33 -12.60 4.41
CA ALA A 108 -1.00 -13.13 4.07
C ALA A 108 -1.07 -13.79 2.67
N ALA A 109 -0.28 -13.28 1.71
CA ALA A 109 -0.19 -13.85 0.37
C ALA A 109 0.55 -15.20 0.34
N ALA A 110 1.52 -15.42 1.24
CA ALA A 110 2.37 -16.60 1.29
C ALA A 110 1.87 -17.67 2.28
N GLU A 111 0.98 -17.32 3.20
CA GLU A 111 0.48 -18.19 4.29
C GLU A 111 -0.01 -19.56 3.77
N LYS A 112 -0.90 -19.58 2.77
CA LYS A 112 -1.47 -20.83 2.23
C LYS A 112 -0.42 -21.71 1.55
N GLN A 113 0.51 -21.10 0.82
CA GLN A 113 1.58 -21.81 0.13
C GLN A 113 2.58 -22.41 1.13
N LEU A 114 2.91 -21.65 2.18
CA LEU A 114 3.82 -22.07 3.23
C LEU A 114 3.20 -23.17 4.10
N ALA A 115 1.91 -23.05 4.45
CA ALA A 115 1.18 -24.10 5.15
C ALA A 115 1.14 -25.42 4.35
N ALA A 116 1.00 -25.34 3.02
CA ALA A 116 1.06 -26.52 2.16
C ALA A 116 2.48 -27.12 2.10
N ALA A 117 3.52 -26.28 2.02
CA ALA A 117 4.92 -26.71 1.98
C ALA A 117 5.42 -27.30 3.31
N LEU A 118 4.87 -26.84 4.43
CA LEU A 118 5.16 -27.33 5.77
C LEU A 118 4.23 -28.48 6.19
N LYS A 119 3.37 -28.97 5.29
CA LYS A 119 2.51 -30.12 5.60
C LYS A 119 3.38 -31.34 5.91
N GLY A 120 3.11 -31.98 7.06
CA GLY A 120 3.86 -33.14 7.53
C GLY A 120 5.10 -32.84 8.40
N THR A 121 5.32 -31.57 8.77
CA THR A 121 6.33 -31.18 9.79
C THR A 121 5.71 -31.07 11.19
N SER A 122 6.54 -30.82 12.21
CA SER A 122 6.17 -30.56 13.60
C SER A 122 5.78 -29.10 13.87
N VAL A 123 5.48 -28.31 12.83
CA VAL A 123 5.05 -26.91 12.98
C VAL A 123 3.66 -26.87 13.63
N PHE A 124 3.54 -26.10 14.72
CA PHE A 124 2.30 -26.00 15.49
C PHE A 124 1.24 -25.18 14.75
N ALA A 125 1.65 -24.03 14.20
CA ALA A 125 0.79 -23.17 13.40
C ALA A 125 1.62 -22.31 12.45
N VAL A 126 1.00 -21.99 11.30
CA VAL A 126 1.43 -20.89 10.43
C VAL A 126 0.44 -19.75 10.64
N LEU A 127 0.96 -18.58 10.99
CA LEU A 127 0.18 -17.40 11.39
C LEU A 127 0.47 -16.22 10.46
N PRO A 128 -0.45 -15.27 10.33
CA PRO A 128 -0.19 -14.03 9.60
C PRO A 128 0.88 -13.20 10.31
N ALA A 129 1.81 -12.63 9.55
CA ALA A 129 2.93 -11.85 10.08
C ALA A 129 2.54 -10.47 10.64
N GLU A 130 1.31 -10.01 10.36
CA GLU A 130 0.68 -8.87 11.02
C GLU A 130 0.00 -9.40 12.30
N ILE A 131 0.58 -9.11 13.46
CA ILE A 131 0.16 -9.74 14.71
C ILE A 131 -1.03 -8.97 15.31
N GLU A 132 -2.24 -9.49 15.10
CA GLU A 132 -3.40 -9.03 15.84
C GLU A 132 -3.40 -9.62 17.26
N ALA A 133 -2.94 -8.85 18.25
CA ALA A 133 -2.71 -9.30 19.63
C ALA A 133 -3.82 -10.19 20.20
N ARG A 134 -5.10 -9.78 20.09
CA ARG A 134 -6.24 -10.56 20.62
C ARG A 134 -6.48 -11.90 19.90
N LYS A 135 -6.20 -11.98 18.60
CA LYS A 135 -6.40 -13.21 17.82
C LYS A 135 -5.23 -14.17 17.97
N THR A 136 -4.01 -13.63 18.00
CA THR A 136 -2.77 -14.42 18.07
C THR A 136 -2.50 -14.96 19.48
N GLN A 137 -2.96 -14.26 20.52
CA GLN A 137 -2.76 -14.66 21.92
C GLN A 137 -3.25 -16.08 22.22
N ALA A 138 -4.43 -16.48 21.74
CA ALA A 138 -4.96 -17.83 21.99
C ALA A 138 -4.07 -18.95 21.41
N VAL A 139 -3.47 -18.70 20.24
CA VAL A 139 -2.56 -19.66 19.59
C VAL A 139 -1.22 -19.70 20.32
N LEU A 140 -0.70 -18.55 20.77
CA LEU A 140 0.52 -18.47 21.57
C LEU A 140 0.36 -19.16 22.93
N GLU A 141 -0.77 -18.96 23.62
CA GLU A 141 -1.08 -19.65 24.88
C GLU A 141 -1.13 -21.17 24.70
N ALA A 142 -1.78 -21.65 23.64
CA ALA A 142 -1.84 -23.08 23.32
C ALA A 142 -0.44 -23.65 22.97
N ALA A 143 0.37 -22.92 22.22
CA ALA A 143 1.74 -23.30 21.88
C ALA A 143 2.65 -23.35 23.12
N MET A 144 2.55 -22.37 24.02
CA MET A 144 3.30 -22.33 25.27
C MET A 144 2.87 -23.46 26.21
N ALA A 145 1.57 -23.76 26.30
CA ALA A 145 1.06 -24.89 27.07
C ALA A 145 1.58 -26.23 26.52
N GLN A 146 1.68 -26.38 25.19
CA GLN A 146 2.27 -27.57 24.57
C GLN A 146 3.79 -27.67 24.83
N ALA A 147 4.52 -26.56 24.75
CA ALA A 147 5.95 -26.51 25.06
C ALA A 147 6.22 -26.92 26.51
N ALA A 148 5.38 -26.46 27.44
CA ALA A 148 5.45 -26.80 28.86
C ALA A 148 5.18 -28.29 29.15
N GLN A 149 4.36 -28.96 28.32
CA GLN A 149 4.04 -30.38 28.48
C GLN A 149 5.12 -31.34 27.95
N GLY A 150 6.11 -30.85 27.20
CA GLY A 150 7.32 -31.60 26.81
C GLY A 150 7.10 -32.86 25.97
N LYS A 151 5.91 -33.04 25.38
CA LYS A 151 5.59 -34.14 24.45
C LYS A 151 6.15 -33.81 23.06
N ALA A 152 7.11 -34.60 22.61
CA ALA A 152 7.64 -34.56 21.24
C ALA A 152 6.53 -34.91 20.24
N ALA A 153 6.58 -34.31 19.04
CA ALA A 153 5.76 -34.73 17.91
C ALA A 153 6.05 -36.20 17.55
N PRO A 154 5.05 -36.99 17.09
CA PRO A 154 5.29 -38.38 16.70
C PRO A 154 6.20 -38.40 15.46
N ALA A 155 7.39 -38.99 15.60
CA ALA A 155 8.34 -39.17 14.50
C ALA A 155 7.82 -40.22 13.50
N LEU A 156 7.65 -39.82 12.23
CA LEU A 156 7.43 -40.75 11.12
C LEU A 156 8.76 -41.40 10.73
N ARG A 157 8.80 -42.73 10.81
CA ARG A 157 9.93 -43.55 10.35
C ARG A 157 10.08 -43.48 8.84
N ALA A 158 11.29 -43.17 8.37
CA ALA A 158 11.72 -43.41 7.00
C ALA A 158 12.02 -44.92 6.80
N GLY A 159 11.49 -45.49 5.73
CA GLY A 159 11.80 -46.84 5.23
C GLY A 159 11.59 -46.88 3.71
N ALA A 160 12.64 -47.27 3.00
CA ALA A 160 12.84 -47.12 1.56
C ALA A 160 12.12 -48.18 0.69
N ALA A 161 11.89 -47.78 -0.57
CA ALA A 161 11.91 -48.50 -1.85
C ALA A 161 11.36 -49.95 -1.96
N ASP A 162 10.32 -50.15 -2.79
CA ASP A 162 10.41 -50.79 -4.13
C ASP A 162 9.00 -51.07 -4.75
N VAL A 163 8.72 -50.43 -5.91
CA VAL A 163 8.17 -50.91 -7.22
C VAL A 163 6.95 -51.90 -7.28
N PRO A 164 6.07 -51.98 -8.33
CA PRO A 164 5.69 -51.10 -9.47
C PRO A 164 4.16 -50.86 -9.69
N LEU A 165 3.87 -50.02 -10.70
CA LEU A 165 2.66 -49.83 -11.53
C LEU A 165 1.68 -51.02 -11.69
N ALA A 166 0.36 -50.74 -11.77
CA ALA A 166 -0.48 -51.14 -12.92
C ALA A 166 -1.91 -50.55 -12.94
N ILE A 167 -2.20 -49.96 -14.09
CA ILE A 167 -3.45 -49.61 -14.79
C ILE A 167 -4.58 -50.66 -14.63
N GLY A 168 -5.85 -50.23 -14.60
CA GLY A 168 -6.96 -51.12 -15.00
C GLY A 168 -8.35 -50.66 -14.60
N ALA A 169 -9.12 -50.22 -15.59
CA ALA A 169 -10.51 -49.79 -15.49
C ALA A 169 -11.53 -50.96 -15.45
N PHE A 170 -12.76 -50.59 -15.09
CA PHE A 170 -14.05 -51.15 -15.55
C PHE A 170 -14.65 -52.42 -14.89
N ARG A 171 -15.77 -52.18 -14.15
CA ARG A 171 -17.09 -52.88 -14.03
C ARG A 171 -17.23 -54.35 -14.50
N PRO A 172 -18.09 -55.17 -13.84
CA PRO A 172 -19.55 -55.02 -13.95
C PRO A 172 -20.40 -55.37 -12.71
N ARG A 173 -21.72 -55.30 -12.91
CA ARG A 173 -22.88 -55.26 -12.00
C ARG A 173 -23.64 -56.61 -11.97
N GLY A 174 -24.33 -56.88 -10.85
CA GLY A 174 -25.51 -57.75 -10.74
C GLY A 174 -25.28 -59.04 -9.91
N ALA A 175 -26.21 -59.55 -9.10
CA ALA A 175 -27.63 -59.25 -8.93
C ALA A 175 -28.19 -59.92 -7.65
N ALA A 176 -29.42 -59.49 -7.29
CA ALA A 176 -30.50 -60.20 -6.56
C ALA A 176 -30.31 -60.43 -5.04
N SER A 177 -31.31 -60.23 -4.17
CA SER A 177 -32.74 -59.94 -4.34
C SER A 177 -33.39 -59.56 -2.99
N THR A 178 -34.60 -58.98 -3.06
CA THR A 178 -35.76 -59.11 -2.14
C THR A 178 -35.64 -58.48 -0.72
N ASP A 179 -36.54 -57.64 -0.20
CA ASP A 179 -37.92 -57.29 -0.55
C ASP A 179 -38.37 -56.03 0.23
N ASP A 180 -39.35 -55.32 -0.34
CA ASP A 180 -40.51 -54.59 0.26
C ASP A 180 -40.28 -53.50 1.34
N GLU A 181 -40.91 -52.32 1.39
CA GLU A 181 -42.11 -51.71 0.79
C GLU A 181 -41.94 -50.17 1.00
N GLU A 182 -42.15 -49.30 0.01
CA GLU A 182 -43.34 -48.46 -0.21
C GLU A 182 -43.44 -47.14 0.61
N GLY A 183 -43.75 -46.02 -0.07
CA GLY A 183 -44.31 -44.81 0.55
C GLY A 183 -43.55 -43.49 0.33
N ALA A 184 -43.93 -42.76 -0.72
CA ALA A 184 -43.54 -41.37 -0.94
C ALA A 184 -44.17 -40.41 0.09
N GLN A 185 -43.43 -39.38 0.55
CA GLN A 185 -43.86 -37.97 0.76
C GLN A 185 -42.80 -37.16 1.54
N LYS A 186 -42.50 -35.94 1.07
CA LYS A 186 -41.86 -34.83 1.81
C LYS A 186 -42.97 -34.00 2.51
N PRO A 187 -42.69 -33.01 3.41
CA PRO A 187 -41.59 -32.79 4.36
C PRO A 187 -42.10 -32.45 5.80
N LEU A 188 -41.18 -32.06 6.70
CA LEU A 188 -41.32 -31.05 7.79
C LEU A 188 -41.27 -31.52 9.27
N LEU A 189 -40.33 -30.90 10.01
CA LEU A 189 -40.31 -30.47 11.44
C LEU A 189 -40.64 -31.44 12.58
N VAL A 190 -39.69 -31.56 13.54
CA VAL A 190 -39.93 -31.17 14.95
C VAL A 190 -38.67 -30.52 15.56
N LEU A 191 -38.90 -29.38 16.17
CA LEU A 191 -38.08 -28.50 17.00
C LEU A 191 -38.30 -28.85 18.49
N ILE A 192 -37.26 -28.80 19.33
CA ILE A 192 -37.26 -28.29 20.73
C ILE A 192 -35.80 -27.83 20.98
N GLY A 193 -35.42 -26.58 21.26
CA GLY A 193 -35.93 -25.58 22.22
C GLY A 193 -35.05 -25.65 23.49
N ALA A 194 -34.36 -24.63 24.03
CA ALA A 194 -34.67 -23.22 24.28
C ALA A 194 -33.34 -22.42 24.44
N ALA A 195 -33.15 -21.20 23.90
CA ALA A 195 -33.67 -19.86 24.27
C ALA A 195 -33.12 -19.34 25.62
N VAL A 196 -32.57 -18.12 25.74
CA VAL A 196 -33.24 -16.79 25.86
C VAL A 196 -32.09 -15.74 25.98
N ALA A 197 -32.11 -14.49 25.53
CA ALA A 197 -32.98 -13.68 24.67
C ALA A 197 -32.20 -12.42 24.22
N ALA A 198 -32.63 -11.87 23.09
CA ALA A 198 -32.28 -10.55 22.59
C ALA A 198 -33.36 -9.53 22.96
N THR A 199 -33.03 -8.25 22.92
CA THR A 199 -33.96 -7.22 22.42
C THR A 199 -33.18 -6.09 21.76
N ALA A 200 -33.52 -5.84 20.50
CA ALA A 200 -33.22 -4.62 19.77
C ALA A 200 -34.46 -3.71 19.79
N LEU A 201 -34.24 -2.39 19.82
CA LEU A 201 -35.25 -1.39 19.45
C LEU A 201 -34.70 -0.53 18.30
N VAL A 202 -35.58 -0.35 17.30
CA VAL A 202 -35.44 0.53 16.13
C VAL A 202 -36.02 1.90 16.49
N GLY A 203 -35.42 2.99 15.98
CA GLY A 203 -36.06 4.31 15.96
C GLY A 203 -35.07 5.42 15.61
N GLY A 204 -35.23 6.01 14.41
CA GLY A 204 -34.39 7.10 13.92
C GLY A 204 -34.74 8.48 14.47
N ALA A 205 -33.85 9.45 14.29
CA ALA A 205 -34.15 10.86 14.15
C ALA A 205 -32.96 11.62 13.54
N PHE A 206 -33.31 12.65 12.79
CA PHE A 206 -32.53 13.49 11.91
C PHE A 206 -32.20 14.82 12.64
N TRP A 207 -30.98 15.36 12.44
CA TRP A 207 -30.56 16.77 12.56
C TRP A 207 -30.70 17.57 13.88
N TYR A 208 -29.58 18.19 14.33
CA TYR A 208 -29.45 19.65 14.50
C TYR A 208 -27.97 20.11 14.64
N PHE A 209 -27.58 21.03 13.74
CA PHE A 209 -26.53 22.09 13.73
C PHE A 209 -25.13 21.88 14.37
N MET A 210 -24.00 21.93 13.63
CA MET A 210 -23.30 23.05 12.92
C MET A 210 -22.37 23.92 13.81
N PRO A 211 -21.32 24.56 13.24
CA PRO A 211 -19.96 24.52 13.76
C PRO A 211 -19.41 25.89 14.17
N GLY A 212 -18.34 25.89 14.97
CA GLY A 212 -17.55 27.09 15.27
C GLY A 212 -16.23 27.08 14.49
N SER A 213 -16.21 27.72 13.34
CA SER A 213 -15.00 28.14 12.63
C SER A 213 -14.37 29.35 13.31
N GLY A 214 -13.05 29.37 13.44
CA GLY A 214 -12.29 30.54 13.86
C GLY A 214 -10.80 30.34 13.64
N SER A 215 -10.33 30.74 12.46
CA SER A 215 -8.94 30.72 12.00
C SER A 215 -8.10 31.89 12.51
N SER A 216 -6.76 31.70 12.55
CA SER A 216 -5.68 32.70 12.38
C SER A 216 -5.42 33.64 13.58
N THR A 217 -4.20 34.02 14.01
CA THR A 217 -2.84 34.04 13.45
C THR A 217 -1.84 34.56 14.50
N ARG A 218 -0.55 34.20 14.36
CA ARG A 218 0.69 34.95 14.71
C ARG A 218 1.01 35.32 16.19
N GLY A 219 2.12 34.77 16.68
CA GLY A 219 3.40 35.50 16.67
C GLY A 219 3.79 36.38 17.88
N ALA A 220 4.95 36.03 18.45
CA ALA A 220 5.94 36.88 19.12
C ALA A 220 5.79 37.20 20.63
N THR A 221 6.79 36.74 21.38
CA THR A 221 7.32 37.22 22.68
C THR A 221 8.07 38.58 22.53
N PRO A 222 8.69 39.14 23.59
CA PRO A 222 8.18 39.56 24.92
C PRO A 222 8.64 41.02 25.25
N ALA A 223 8.26 41.59 26.41
CA ALA A 223 9.14 42.41 27.31
C ALA A 223 8.37 43.30 28.32
N THR A 224 8.89 43.28 29.57
CA THR A 224 9.09 44.37 30.56
C THR A 224 8.02 45.44 30.86
N ALA A 225 7.73 45.62 32.16
CA ALA A 225 7.74 46.94 32.79
C ALA A 225 7.96 46.89 34.31
N THR A 226 8.70 47.90 34.78
CA THR A 226 9.34 48.14 36.07
C THR A 226 8.51 49.12 36.93
N HIS A 227 8.49 48.99 38.28
CA HIS A 227 8.58 50.16 39.19
C HIS A 227 8.92 49.79 40.65
N ALA A 228 9.49 50.77 41.34
CA ALA A 228 10.43 50.69 42.45
C ALA A 228 9.83 50.90 43.87
N ALA A 229 10.63 50.54 44.88
CA ALA A 229 10.49 50.66 46.35
C ALA A 229 10.63 52.13 46.88
N PRO A 230 10.73 52.47 48.21
CA PRO A 230 10.77 51.70 49.48
C PRO A 230 9.95 52.41 50.66
N PRO A 231 10.20 52.27 52.01
CA PRO A 231 11.11 51.40 52.78
C PRO A 231 10.58 50.73 54.11
N ALA A 232 11.44 49.80 54.61
CA ALA A 232 11.83 49.49 56.00
C ALA A 232 10.86 48.79 57.01
N ALA A 233 11.15 47.53 57.37
CA ALA A 233 11.94 47.14 58.57
C ALA A 233 11.65 45.70 59.07
N ALA A 234 12.73 44.95 59.31
CA ALA A 234 12.92 43.85 60.28
C ALA A 234 12.09 42.56 60.21
N ALA A 235 12.72 41.44 59.82
CA ALA A 235 13.19 40.40 60.75
C ALA A 235 13.60 39.12 59.98
N ALA A 236 14.82 38.67 60.26
CA ALA A 236 15.58 37.61 59.60
C ALA A 236 14.95 36.20 59.60
N ALA A 237 15.01 35.53 58.44
CA ALA A 237 15.26 34.08 58.31
C ALA A 237 15.73 33.79 56.88
N ALA A 238 17.03 33.52 56.71
CA ALA A 238 17.66 33.27 55.42
C ALA A 238 17.64 31.76 55.10
N THR A 239 17.01 31.41 53.99
CA THR A 239 17.29 30.23 53.18
C THR A 239 18.21 30.66 52.04
N GLU A 240 19.42 30.11 51.96
CA GLU A 240 20.36 30.33 50.86
C GLU A 240 20.33 29.18 49.84
N SER A 241 20.29 29.57 48.56
CA SER A 241 20.64 28.76 47.39
C SER A 241 22.16 28.64 47.25
N PRO A 242 22.71 27.54 46.68
CA PRO A 242 24.12 27.47 46.35
C PRO A 242 24.36 28.10 44.97
N GLY A 243 24.77 29.37 44.95
CA GLY A 243 25.32 30.06 43.79
C GLY A 243 26.73 30.58 44.15
N SER A 244 27.69 30.35 43.25
CA SER A 244 29.08 30.79 43.32
C SER A 244 29.85 30.35 44.58
N ALA A 245 30.49 29.18 44.53
CA ALA A 245 31.68 28.98 45.35
C ALA A 245 32.82 29.77 44.67
N PRO A 246 33.41 30.78 45.34
CA PRO A 246 34.60 31.44 44.83
C PRO A 246 35.75 30.44 44.87
N ALA A 247 36.55 30.41 43.80
CA ALA A 247 37.82 29.71 43.70
C ALA A 247 38.92 30.33 44.61
N ALA A 248 38.56 30.77 45.81
CA ALA A 248 39.43 31.49 46.75
C ALA A 248 39.06 31.23 48.23
N ALA A 249 38.59 30.03 48.58
CA ALA A 249 38.29 29.66 49.98
C ALA A 249 39.02 28.40 50.49
N SER A 250 40.07 27.93 49.79
CA SER A 250 40.84 26.74 50.20
C SER A 250 42.24 27.05 50.78
N GLU A 251 42.53 28.32 51.03
CA GLU A 251 43.76 28.75 51.73
C GLU A 251 43.59 28.93 53.25
N ALA A 252 42.39 28.78 53.82
CA ALA A 252 42.11 29.45 55.10
C ALA A 252 41.74 28.59 56.32
N LEU A 253 42.07 27.29 56.38
CA LEU A 253 41.92 26.51 57.64
C LEU A 253 43.06 25.50 57.81
N LEU A 254 44.30 25.99 57.76
CA LEU A 254 45.43 25.20 58.27
C LEU A 254 45.18 24.90 59.75
N VAL A 255 45.37 23.65 60.14
CA VAL A 255 45.16 23.23 61.53
C VAL A 255 46.37 23.69 62.35
N GLN A 256 46.12 24.50 63.39
CA GLN A 256 47.16 24.90 64.33
C GLN A 256 47.51 23.72 65.26
N GLY A 257 48.81 23.50 65.51
CA GLY A 257 49.33 22.39 66.31
C GLY A 257 50.84 22.28 66.16
N LYS A 258 51.52 21.41 66.92
CA LYS A 258 52.95 21.13 66.67
C LYS A 258 53.09 20.27 65.42
N VAL A 259 54.21 20.41 64.69
CA VAL A 259 54.49 19.61 63.49
C VAL A 259 54.37 18.10 63.74
N ASP A 260 54.89 17.59 64.87
CA ASP A 260 54.80 16.17 65.23
C ASP A 260 53.35 15.69 65.40
N ASP A 261 52.51 16.47 66.11
CA ASP A 261 51.10 16.16 66.32
C ASP A 261 50.31 16.16 65.01
N LEU A 262 50.67 17.06 64.08
CA LEU A 262 50.06 17.15 62.75
C LEU A 262 50.46 15.94 61.89
N LEU A 263 51.72 15.51 61.94
CA LEU A 263 52.19 14.34 61.20
C LEU A 263 51.56 13.04 61.72
N GLU A 264 51.37 12.90 63.04
CA GLU A 264 50.67 11.74 63.61
C GLU A 264 49.21 11.67 63.12
N LYS A 265 48.48 12.79 63.15
CA LYS A 265 47.13 12.89 62.58
C LYS A 265 47.11 12.61 61.09
N ALA A 266 48.12 13.08 60.34
CA ALA A 266 48.24 12.82 58.91
C ALA A 266 48.44 11.33 58.59
N ARG A 267 49.27 10.62 59.37
CA ARG A 267 49.46 9.16 59.23
C ARG A 267 48.18 8.40 59.56
N LEU A 268 47.47 8.80 60.62
CA LEU A 268 46.19 8.20 60.98
C LEU A 268 45.14 8.38 59.87
N ALA A 269 45.00 9.61 59.35
CA ALA A 269 44.09 9.91 58.25
C ALA A 269 44.44 9.13 56.97
N MET A 270 45.74 8.93 56.68
CA MET A 270 46.18 8.08 55.56
C MET A 270 45.77 6.62 55.73
N HIS A 271 45.94 6.05 56.92
CA HIS A 271 45.56 4.68 57.23
C HIS A 271 44.04 4.48 57.11
N GLU A 272 43.26 5.48 57.54
CA GLU A 272 41.80 5.50 57.45
C GLU A 272 41.27 5.90 56.05
N ARG A 273 42.16 6.10 55.07
CA ARG A 273 41.82 6.49 53.69
C ARG A 273 41.10 7.84 53.54
N ARG A 274 41.24 8.71 54.54
CA ARG A 274 40.72 10.09 54.56
C ARG A 274 41.71 11.02 53.87
N TYR A 275 41.84 10.90 52.55
CA TYR A 275 42.87 11.60 51.78
C TYR A 275 42.58 13.09 51.61
N THR A 276 41.38 13.41 51.09
CA THR A 276 40.89 14.77 50.81
C THR A 276 39.55 15.07 51.48
N GLU A 277 38.88 14.05 51.98
CA GLU A 277 37.59 14.11 52.66
C GLU A 277 37.68 13.37 54.00
N PRO A 278 36.91 13.79 55.03
CA PRO A 278 36.02 14.96 55.08
C PRO A 278 36.77 16.31 55.14
N ALA A 279 36.06 17.41 54.89
CA ALA A 279 36.63 18.76 55.00
C ALA A 279 37.05 19.06 56.45
N GLY A 280 38.27 19.56 56.65
CA GLY A 280 38.79 19.90 57.99
C GLY A 280 39.47 18.75 58.74
N ASP A 281 39.30 17.51 58.31
CA ASP A 281 39.89 16.32 58.95
C ASP A 281 40.31 15.29 57.90
N ASN A 282 41.44 15.57 57.22
CA ASN A 282 41.99 14.70 56.19
C ASN A 282 43.52 14.80 56.12
N ALA A 283 44.14 13.79 55.52
CA ALA A 283 45.58 13.65 55.43
C ALA A 283 46.23 14.82 54.69
N LEU A 284 45.66 15.28 53.57
CA LEU A 284 46.18 16.40 52.80
C LEU A 284 46.27 17.67 53.65
N LEU A 285 45.23 17.97 54.42
CA LEU A 285 45.17 19.15 55.27
C LEU A 285 46.24 19.12 56.35
N TYR A 286 46.43 17.98 57.02
CA TYR A 286 47.43 17.82 58.05
C TYR A 286 48.86 17.95 57.50
N TYR A 287 49.15 17.32 56.35
CA TYR A 287 50.45 17.49 55.69
C TYR A 287 50.68 18.94 55.24
N ARG A 288 49.69 19.62 54.65
CA ARG A 288 49.80 21.06 54.29
C ARG A 288 50.02 21.95 55.52
N SER A 289 49.38 21.63 56.64
CA SER A 289 49.55 22.37 57.91
C SER A 289 50.94 22.18 58.50
N ALA A 290 51.51 20.98 58.40
CA ALA A 290 52.90 20.71 58.78
C ALA A 290 53.90 21.44 57.88
N ILE A 291 53.70 21.43 56.55
CA ILE A 291 54.55 22.14 55.58
C ILE A 291 54.51 23.65 55.77
N ALA A 292 53.33 24.21 56.11
CA ALA A 292 53.21 25.64 56.39
C ALA A 292 54.00 26.09 57.62
N GLN A 293 54.23 25.19 58.59
CA GLN A 293 55.05 25.45 59.78
C GLN A 293 56.54 25.15 59.55
N ASP A 294 56.83 24.09 58.82
CA ASP A 294 58.18 23.69 58.43
C ASP A 294 58.23 23.31 56.94
N PRO A 295 58.56 24.26 56.05
CA PRO A 295 58.61 24.04 54.61
C PRO A 295 59.63 23.01 54.14
N HIS A 296 60.61 22.64 54.99
CA HIS A 296 61.67 21.70 54.66
C HIS A 296 61.47 20.32 55.29
N ASN A 297 60.31 20.07 55.93
CA ASN A 297 60.00 18.79 56.53
C ASN A 297 59.83 17.70 55.46
N GLY A 298 60.81 16.80 55.36
CA GLY A 298 60.81 15.73 54.37
C GLY A 298 59.62 14.78 54.50
N GLU A 299 59.20 14.45 55.72
CA GLU A 299 58.05 13.56 55.92
C GLU A 299 56.73 14.19 55.48
N ALA A 300 56.53 15.48 55.75
CA ALA A 300 55.33 16.19 55.36
C ALA A 300 55.23 16.31 53.82
N LEU A 301 56.35 16.62 53.16
CA LEU A 301 56.46 16.68 51.70
C LEU A 301 56.22 15.30 51.05
N ASP A 302 56.83 14.25 51.58
CA ASP A 302 56.62 12.88 51.11
C ASP A 302 55.16 12.43 51.33
N GLY A 303 54.57 12.82 52.46
CA GLY A 303 53.17 12.58 52.78
C GLY A 303 52.20 13.20 51.79
N GLN A 304 52.41 14.48 51.45
CA GLN A 304 51.64 15.16 50.41
C GLN A 304 51.81 14.49 49.04
N SER A 305 53.04 14.09 48.68
CA SER A 305 53.33 13.36 47.44
C SER A 305 52.61 11.99 47.36
N ARG A 306 52.52 11.27 48.48
CA ARG A 306 51.73 10.02 48.59
C ARG A 306 50.24 10.27 48.38
N VAL A 307 49.67 11.31 48.99
CA VAL A 307 48.26 11.70 48.76
C VAL A 307 48.03 12.03 47.28
N ALA A 308 48.91 12.81 46.68
CA ALA A 308 48.85 13.12 45.25
C ALA A 308 48.93 11.85 44.38
N GLY A 309 49.74 10.85 44.76
CA GLY A 309 49.79 9.56 44.07
C GLY A 309 48.51 8.75 44.15
N VAL A 310 47.82 8.75 45.30
CA VAL A 310 46.51 8.10 45.43
C VAL A 310 45.47 8.78 44.53
N LEU A 311 45.45 10.12 44.51
CA LEU A 311 44.54 10.88 43.65
C LEU A 311 44.84 10.67 42.16
N ALA A 312 46.11 10.63 41.77
CA ALA A 312 46.52 10.32 40.40
C ALA A 312 46.03 8.94 39.96
N GLY A 313 46.21 7.91 40.80
CA GLY A 313 45.69 6.56 40.53
C GLY A 313 44.17 6.53 40.37
N ARG A 314 43.42 7.26 41.23
CA ARG A 314 41.96 7.38 41.09
C ARG A 314 41.53 8.06 39.79
N VAL A 315 42.27 9.05 39.31
CA VAL A 315 42.00 9.67 38.00
C VAL A 315 42.19 8.64 36.89
N GLU A 316 43.27 7.85 36.91
CA GLU A 316 43.54 6.81 35.92
C GLU A 316 42.49 5.69 35.95
N ASP A 317 42.07 5.25 37.13
CA ASP A 317 41.00 4.27 37.33
C ASP A 317 39.66 4.79 36.79
N ALA A 318 39.34 6.06 37.07
CA ALA A 318 38.11 6.70 36.57
C ALA A 318 38.13 6.89 35.03
N ILE A 319 39.30 7.19 34.44
CA ILE A 319 39.46 7.27 32.98
C ILE A 319 39.28 5.89 32.35
N SER A 320 39.95 4.86 32.89
CA SER A 320 39.91 3.50 32.35
C SER A 320 38.55 2.83 32.47
N SER A 321 37.77 3.19 33.49
CA SER A 321 36.37 2.77 33.68
C SER A 321 35.36 3.61 32.87
N GLY A 322 35.80 4.67 32.19
CA GLY A 322 34.92 5.54 31.40
C GLY A 322 34.10 6.55 32.22
N HIS A 323 34.35 6.66 33.54
CA HIS A 323 33.76 7.63 34.46
C HIS A 323 34.47 9.00 34.35
N LEU A 324 34.36 9.62 33.17
CA LEU A 324 35.14 10.82 32.83
C LEU A 324 34.77 12.07 33.65
N ASP A 325 33.54 12.15 34.15
CA ASP A 325 33.11 13.26 35.02
C ASP A 325 33.73 13.15 36.41
N GLU A 326 33.79 11.92 36.97
CA GLU A 326 34.49 11.63 38.22
C GLU A 326 36.00 11.85 38.08
N ALA A 327 36.58 11.44 36.95
CA ALA A 327 37.98 11.70 36.63
C ALA A 327 38.28 13.21 36.59
N ALA A 328 37.39 14.02 36.01
CA ALA A 328 37.54 15.48 35.96
C ALA A 328 37.48 16.11 37.35
N LEU A 329 36.54 15.67 38.21
CA LEU A 329 36.43 16.13 39.59
C LEU A 329 37.68 15.75 40.40
N THR A 330 38.10 14.49 40.30
CA THR A 330 39.28 13.97 41.02
C THR A 330 40.56 14.66 40.56
N LEU A 331 40.67 15.00 39.27
CA LEU A 331 41.79 15.75 38.73
C LEU A 331 41.81 17.20 39.24
N ALA A 332 40.65 17.83 39.40
CA ALA A 332 40.56 19.13 40.06
C ALA A 332 41.02 19.06 41.53
N SER A 333 40.61 18.02 42.26
CA SER A 333 41.10 17.75 43.62
C SER A 333 42.62 17.53 43.64
N PHE A 334 43.16 16.74 42.71
CA PHE A 334 44.61 16.52 42.55
C PHE A 334 45.36 17.84 42.31
N LYS A 335 44.90 18.68 41.38
CA LYS A 335 45.52 19.99 41.09
C LYS A 335 45.46 20.95 42.27
N SER A 336 44.37 20.92 43.04
CA SER A 336 44.25 21.73 44.26
C SER A 336 45.20 21.23 45.37
N ALA A 337 45.45 19.92 45.42
CA ALA A 337 46.29 19.27 46.42
C ALA A 337 47.80 19.43 46.13
N ALA A 338 48.19 19.33 44.86
CA ALA A 338 49.58 19.40 44.42
C ALA A 338 49.69 20.18 43.10
N PRO A 339 49.64 21.53 43.13
CA PRO A 339 49.58 22.37 41.93
C PRO A 339 50.80 22.25 41.02
N HIS A 340 51.96 21.93 41.59
CA HIS A 340 53.25 21.84 40.89
C HIS A 340 53.70 20.40 40.64
N ASP A 341 52.83 19.41 40.84
CA ASP A 341 53.16 18.00 40.56
C ASP A 341 53.30 17.79 39.03
N LEU A 342 54.40 17.15 38.64
CA LEU A 342 54.74 16.88 37.24
C LEU A 342 53.70 15.98 36.53
N ARG A 343 52.90 15.22 37.29
CA ARG A 343 51.85 14.34 36.75
C ARG A 343 50.59 15.07 36.29
N SER A 344 50.41 16.35 36.66
CA SER A 344 49.24 17.15 36.28
C SER A 344 49.03 17.23 34.77
N GLY A 345 50.08 17.54 34.01
CA GLY A 345 50.03 17.63 32.54
C GLY A 345 49.62 16.32 31.86
N PRO A 346 50.32 15.19 32.11
CA PRO A 346 49.95 13.89 31.56
C PRO A 346 48.53 13.43 31.92
N LEU A 347 48.07 13.65 33.16
CA LEU A 347 46.71 13.29 33.58
C LEU A 347 45.64 14.11 32.85
N GLU A 348 45.87 15.41 32.64
CA GLU A 348 44.98 16.27 31.84
C GLU A 348 44.93 15.86 30.37
N GLN A 349 46.08 15.51 29.80
CA GLN A 349 46.16 15.01 28.43
C GLN A 349 45.43 13.67 28.27
N HIS A 350 45.59 12.74 29.20
CA HIS A 350 44.84 11.48 29.21
C HIS A 350 43.33 11.72 29.33
N LEU A 351 42.89 12.54 30.28
CA LEU A 351 41.47 12.84 30.45
C LEU A 351 40.86 13.49 29.21
N SER A 352 41.51 14.52 28.65
CA SER A 352 41.02 15.21 27.46
C SER A 352 40.96 14.28 26.24
N SER A 353 41.93 13.37 26.08
CA SER A 353 41.92 12.36 25.02
C SER A 353 40.77 11.36 25.18
N ALA A 354 40.49 10.91 26.41
CA ALA A 354 39.38 10.01 26.71
C ALA A 354 38.03 10.70 26.47
N GLN A 355 37.88 11.96 26.87
CA GLN A 355 36.68 12.77 26.62
C GLN A 355 36.44 12.99 25.13
N MET A 356 37.50 13.28 24.36
CA MET A 356 37.40 13.44 22.91
C MET A 356 36.99 12.12 22.24
N SER A 357 37.63 11.02 22.61
CA SER A 357 37.32 9.68 22.07
C SER A 357 35.87 9.29 22.35
N LYS A 358 35.39 9.52 23.58
CA LYS A 358 33.99 9.27 23.96
C LYS A 358 33.03 10.13 23.14
N ALA A 359 33.25 11.45 23.06
CA ALA A 359 32.38 12.35 22.30
C ALA A 359 32.29 11.97 20.81
N LEU A 360 33.41 11.54 20.20
CA LEU A 360 33.44 11.06 18.81
C LEU A 360 32.73 9.71 18.63
N THR A 361 32.81 8.82 19.63
CA THR A 361 32.15 7.51 19.60
C THR A 361 30.65 7.64 19.77
N ASP A 362 30.21 8.50 20.67
CA ASP A 362 28.80 8.78 20.95
C ASP A 362 28.12 9.60 19.81
N GLY A 363 28.89 10.03 18.80
CA GLY A 363 28.38 10.91 17.73
C GLY A 363 28.06 12.33 18.20
N ASN A 364 28.51 12.74 19.39
CA ASN A 364 28.29 14.07 19.93
C ASN A 364 29.35 15.05 19.41
N PHE A 365 29.18 15.43 18.14
CA PHE A 365 30.14 16.29 17.41
C PHE A 365 30.26 17.71 17.99
N GLU A 366 29.21 18.23 18.62
CA GLU A 366 29.26 19.55 19.29
C GLU A 366 30.17 19.51 20.52
N ARG A 367 30.06 18.46 21.34
CA ARG A 367 30.95 18.26 22.49
C ARG A 367 32.39 18.06 22.05
N ALA A 368 32.62 17.26 21.01
CA ALA A 368 33.95 17.05 20.44
C ALA A 368 34.56 18.37 19.91
N ALA A 369 33.77 19.22 19.24
CA ALA A 369 34.22 20.53 18.77
C ALA A 369 34.51 21.50 19.93
N ALA A 370 33.76 21.43 21.02
CA ALA A 370 34.04 22.21 22.24
C ALA A 370 35.36 21.79 22.90
N LEU A 371 35.59 20.48 23.03
CA LEU A 371 36.85 19.93 23.57
C LEU A 371 38.06 20.31 22.71
N LEU A 372 37.92 20.26 21.38
CA LEU A 372 38.98 20.68 20.46
C LEU A 372 39.34 22.16 20.65
N ARG A 373 38.35 23.06 20.78
CA ARG A 373 38.59 24.49 21.06
C ARG A 373 39.26 24.71 22.41
N GLN A 374 38.85 23.98 23.45
CA GLN A 374 39.46 24.04 24.77
C GLN A 374 40.93 23.59 24.76
N ALA A 375 41.24 22.53 24.02
CA ALA A 375 42.62 22.05 23.83
C ALA A 375 43.50 23.09 23.11
N GLN A 376 42.94 23.79 22.11
CA GLN A 376 43.63 24.87 21.39
C GLN A 376 43.90 26.11 22.27
N GLN A 377 42.96 26.48 23.14
CA GLN A 377 43.07 27.66 24.01
C GLN A 377 44.01 27.43 25.19
N SER A 378 44.01 26.23 25.77
CA SER A 378 44.84 25.91 26.93
C SER A 378 46.31 25.66 26.60
N GLY A 379 46.64 25.37 25.34
CA GLY A 379 47.99 24.99 24.92
C GLY A 379 48.51 23.68 25.57
N SER A 380 47.63 22.94 26.25
CA SER A 380 47.96 21.74 27.05
C SER A 380 48.17 20.48 26.19
N SER A 381 47.69 20.48 24.94
CA SER A 381 47.75 19.35 24.03
C SER A 381 48.74 19.59 22.89
N ALA A 382 49.41 18.54 22.43
CA ALA A 382 50.39 18.63 21.34
C ALA A 382 49.72 19.03 20.02
N PRO A 383 50.36 19.87 19.16
CA PRO A 383 49.80 20.30 17.88
C PRO A 383 49.38 19.14 16.96
N ASP A 384 50.16 18.06 16.93
CA ASP A 384 49.86 16.87 16.13
C ASP A 384 48.60 16.14 16.61
N GLN A 385 48.36 16.12 17.92
CA GLN A 385 47.18 15.50 18.51
C GLN A 385 45.91 16.29 18.14
N ILE A 386 45.98 17.62 18.23
CA ILE A 386 44.91 18.52 17.82
C ILE A 386 44.62 18.36 16.32
N ALA A 387 45.65 18.22 15.48
CA ALA A 387 45.50 17.98 14.05
C ALA A 387 44.76 16.66 13.77
N ARG A 388 45.14 15.56 14.46
CA ARG A 388 44.48 14.25 14.36
C ARG A 388 43.00 14.31 14.77
N TRP A 389 42.71 14.93 15.93
CA TRP A 389 41.34 15.12 16.40
C TRP A 389 40.48 15.92 15.43
N ARG A 390 41.05 16.96 14.81
CA ARG A 390 40.35 17.75 13.80
C ARG A 390 40.03 16.93 12.55
N SER A 391 40.99 16.13 12.06
CA SER A 391 40.73 15.24 10.91
C SER A 391 39.73 14.15 11.23
N ASP A 392 39.78 13.56 12.44
CA ASP A 392 38.85 12.52 12.86
C ASP A 392 37.43 13.05 13.03
N LEU A 393 37.29 14.24 13.65
CA LEU A 393 36.00 14.91 13.77
C LEU A 393 35.39 15.20 12.40
N ALA A 394 36.18 15.80 11.49
CA ALA A 394 35.71 16.12 10.14
C ALA A 394 35.29 14.86 9.36
N ARG A 395 36.10 13.79 9.43
CA ARG A 395 35.78 12.50 8.81
C ARG A 395 34.48 11.91 9.34
N ARG A 396 34.31 11.83 10.66
CA ARG A 396 33.10 11.25 11.28
C ARG A 396 31.85 12.11 11.04
N GLN A 397 31.99 13.43 11.01
CA GLN A 397 30.90 14.33 10.63
C GLN A 397 30.43 14.08 9.20
N GLU A 398 31.38 13.90 8.27
CA GLU A 398 31.06 13.61 6.87
C GLU A 398 30.41 12.23 6.72
N GLU A 399 30.94 11.20 7.38
CA GLU A 399 30.33 9.86 7.41
C GLU A 399 28.90 9.90 7.95
N ALA A 400 28.65 10.62 9.05
CA ALA A 400 27.33 10.79 9.62
C ALA A 400 26.38 11.57 8.70
N ARG A 401 26.90 12.57 7.96
CA ARG A 401 26.12 13.32 6.96
C ARG A 401 25.74 12.43 5.78
N VAL A 402 26.67 11.64 5.26
CA VAL A 402 26.45 10.66 4.18
C VAL A 402 25.38 9.65 4.60
N GLN A 403 25.48 9.08 5.81
CA GLN A 403 24.48 8.16 6.34
C GLN A 403 23.09 8.82 6.46
N ARG A 404 23.04 10.07 6.94
CA ARG A 404 21.78 10.81 7.08
C ARG A 404 21.13 11.08 5.73
N LEU A 405 21.90 11.50 4.73
CA LEU A 405 21.41 11.71 3.36
C LEU A 405 20.92 10.39 2.73
N ALA A 406 21.67 9.31 2.89
CA ALA A 406 21.25 7.99 2.41
C ALA A 406 19.93 7.54 3.06
N GLY A 407 19.75 7.80 4.36
CA GLY A 407 18.47 7.57 5.06
C GLY A 407 17.32 8.39 4.47
N LEU A 408 17.53 9.69 4.25
CA LEU A 408 16.52 10.56 3.62
C LEU A 408 16.14 10.09 2.20
N ILE A 409 17.12 9.64 1.40
CA ILE A 409 16.84 9.08 0.07
C ILE A 409 15.95 7.84 0.19
N ALA A 410 16.29 6.91 1.09
CA ALA A 410 15.50 5.69 1.31
C ALA A 410 14.06 6.00 1.76
N ASP A 411 13.88 6.95 2.67
CA ASP A 411 12.55 7.39 3.12
C ASP A 411 11.76 8.03 1.97
N ARG A 412 12.40 8.87 1.14
CA ARG A 412 11.72 9.49 -0.02
C ARG A 412 11.37 8.49 -1.11
N ILE A 413 12.19 7.45 -1.31
CA ILE A 413 11.84 6.33 -2.19
C ILE A 413 10.61 5.60 -1.65
N ARG A 414 10.56 5.32 -0.34
CA ARG A 414 9.43 4.68 0.32
C ARG A 414 8.14 5.51 0.19
N ASP A 415 8.24 6.82 0.36
CA ASP A 415 7.13 7.78 0.21
C ASP A 415 6.70 7.97 -1.27
N GLY A 416 7.45 7.43 -2.23
CA GLY A 416 7.21 7.64 -3.66
C GLY A 416 7.57 9.05 -4.16
N LYS A 417 8.26 9.86 -3.35
CA LYS A 417 8.77 11.21 -3.69
C LYS A 417 10.07 11.12 -4.47
N LEU A 418 10.00 10.62 -5.69
CA LEU A 418 11.18 10.29 -6.48
C LEU A 418 11.77 11.50 -7.22
N THR A 419 10.92 12.35 -7.82
CA THR A 419 11.31 13.50 -8.66
C THR A 419 10.56 14.79 -8.27
N ASP A 420 11.01 15.92 -8.84
CA ASP A 420 10.35 17.24 -8.93
C ASP A 420 10.04 17.98 -7.62
N ALA A 421 10.08 17.31 -6.47
CA ALA A 421 9.97 17.96 -5.17
C ALA A 421 11.33 18.48 -4.69
N GLU A 422 11.32 19.61 -3.96
CA GLU A 422 12.51 20.16 -3.30
C GLU A 422 13.13 19.16 -2.31
N ASP A 423 12.31 18.27 -1.74
CA ASP A 423 12.69 17.20 -0.82
C ASP A 423 12.69 15.80 -1.48
N SER A 424 12.84 15.71 -2.81
CA SER A 424 12.81 14.43 -3.52
C SER A 424 14.09 13.60 -3.34
N ALA A 425 13.95 12.28 -3.52
CA ALA A 425 15.07 11.34 -3.51
C ALA A 425 16.19 11.74 -4.49
N LYS A 426 15.83 12.24 -5.68
CA LYS A 426 16.78 12.75 -6.69
C LYS A 426 17.62 13.92 -6.17
N ILE A 427 17.01 14.88 -5.47
CA ILE A 427 17.73 16.05 -4.94
C ILE A 427 18.73 15.62 -3.86
N TYR A 428 18.32 14.76 -2.92
CA TYR A 428 19.23 14.25 -1.90
C TYR A 428 20.34 13.38 -2.49
N LEU A 429 20.06 12.63 -3.56
CA LEU A 429 21.10 11.87 -4.27
C LEU A 429 22.14 12.80 -4.91
N GLN A 430 21.73 13.90 -5.55
CA GLN A 430 22.67 14.89 -6.11
C GLN A 430 23.56 15.51 -5.01
N GLN A 431 22.99 15.80 -3.84
CA GLN A 431 23.76 16.27 -2.69
C GLN A 431 24.75 15.21 -2.20
N LEU A 432 24.35 13.94 -2.19
CA LEU A 432 25.20 12.83 -1.78
C LEU A 432 26.34 12.55 -2.79
N GLU A 433 26.06 12.63 -4.09
CA GLU A 433 27.08 12.48 -5.14
C GLU A 433 28.11 13.62 -5.14
N SER A 434 27.67 14.85 -4.85
CA SER A 434 28.59 16.00 -4.77
C SER A 434 29.51 15.96 -3.56
N SER A 435 29.11 15.29 -2.48
CA SER A 435 29.89 15.17 -1.24
C SER A 435 30.75 13.90 -1.20
N ALA A 436 30.19 12.75 -1.60
CA ALA A 436 30.84 11.45 -1.46
C ALA A 436 30.55 10.51 -2.66
N PRO A 437 31.03 10.80 -3.87
CA PRO A 437 30.67 10.06 -5.09
C PRO A 437 31.10 8.59 -5.07
N SER A 438 32.20 8.27 -4.40
CA SER A 438 32.77 6.92 -4.32
C SER A 438 32.31 6.11 -3.09
N SER A 439 31.38 6.63 -2.29
CA SER A 439 30.93 5.93 -1.09
C SER A 439 29.99 4.76 -1.43
N ALA A 440 30.06 3.68 -0.64
CA ALA A 440 29.15 2.54 -0.77
C ALA A 440 27.67 2.95 -0.58
N SER A 441 27.41 3.92 0.30
CA SER A 441 26.08 4.49 0.50
C SER A 441 25.55 5.19 -0.74
N THR A 442 26.41 5.92 -1.47
CA THR A 442 26.07 6.58 -2.74
C THR A 442 25.74 5.55 -3.81
N GLN A 443 26.59 4.53 -3.97
CA GLN A 443 26.35 3.45 -4.95
C GLN A 443 25.03 2.71 -4.67
N ARG A 444 24.75 2.41 -3.40
CA ARG A 444 23.48 1.80 -2.98
C ARG A 444 22.29 2.73 -3.25
N ALA A 445 22.40 4.00 -2.92
CA ALA A 445 21.34 4.99 -3.16
C ALA A 445 21.03 5.17 -4.66
N VAL A 446 22.06 5.18 -5.53
CA VAL A 446 21.90 5.18 -6.99
C VAL A 446 21.15 3.92 -7.45
N HIS A 447 21.58 2.75 -6.98
CA HIS A 447 20.94 1.48 -7.30
C HIS A 447 19.47 1.47 -6.89
N ASP A 448 19.16 1.85 -5.65
CA ASP A 448 17.81 1.79 -5.10
C ASP A 448 16.86 2.79 -5.80
N LEU A 449 17.33 4.01 -6.08
CA LEU A 449 16.56 4.99 -6.82
C LEU A 449 16.33 4.55 -8.28
N SER A 450 17.33 3.95 -8.92
CA SER A 450 17.18 3.41 -10.27
C SER A 450 16.14 2.28 -10.31
N ALA A 451 16.14 1.38 -9.32
CA ALA A 451 15.13 0.34 -9.19
C ALA A 451 13.72 0.92 -8.99
N ALA A 452 13.59 1.99 -8.19
CA ALA A 452 12.32 2.69 -8.01
C ALA A 452 11.79 3.31 -9.31
N TYR A 453 12.66 3.94 -10.13
CA TYR A 453 12.27 4.43 -11.44
C TYR A 453 11.85 3.32 -12.40
N LEU A 454 12.55 2.18 -12.42
CA LEU A 454 12.17 1.04 -13.25
C LEU A 454 10.80 0.46 -12.84
N LYS A 455 10.51 0.42 -11.54
CA LYS A 455 9.19 0.03 -11.03
C LYS A 455 8.11 0.97 -11.57
N LYS A 456 8.29 2.29 -11.46
CA LYS A 456 7.35 3.28 -12.00
C LYS A 456 7.17 3.16 -13.52
N ALA A 457 8.26 2.88 -14.25
CA ALA A 457 8.18 2.63 -15.69
C ALA A 457 7.35 1.39 -16.02
N ARG A 458 7.49 0.31 -15.24
CA ARG A 458 6.70 -0.92 -15.39
C ARG A 458 5.23 -0.67 -15.06
N ASP A 459 4.93 0.04 -13.99
CA ASP A 459 3.56 0.38 -13.59
C ASP A 459 2.87 1.23 -14.67
N ALA A 460 3.56 2.25 -15.19
CA ALA A 460 3.08 3.05 -16.32
C ALA A 460 2.89 2.19 -17.59
N ALA A 461 3.78 1.22 -17.81
CA ALA A 461 3.67 0.32 -18.93
C ALA A 461 2.44 -0.59 -18.87
N ILE A 462 2.09 -1.07 -17.67
CA ILE A 462 0.88 -1.85 -17.39
C ILE A 462 -0.37 -0.97 -17.52
N ALA A 463 -0.31 0.29 -17.08
CA ALA A 463 -1.39 1.26 -17.22
C ALA A 463 -1.61 1.75 -18.67
N GLY A 464 -0.75 1.36 -19.62
CA GLY A 464 -0.83 1.80 -21.02
C GLY A 464 -0.33 3.24 -21.26
N ASN A 465 0.31 3.86 -20.26
CA ASN A 465 0.81 5.23 -20.35
C ASN A 465 2.26 5.26 -20.87
N SER A 466 2.43 5.32 -22.20
CA SER A 466 3.76 5.28 -22.84
C SER A 466 4.61 6.51 -22.53
N THR A 467 4.01 7.68 -22.35
CA THR A 467 4.74 8.93 -22.08
C THR A 467 5.37 8.92 -20.69
N GLU A 468 4.62 8.49 -19.67
CA GLU A 468 5.15 8.31 -18.32
C GLU A 468 6.19 7.18 -18.26
N GLN A 469 5.95 6.07 -18.97
CA GLN A 469 6.94 4.99 -19.07
C GLN A 469 8.27 5.51 -19.63
N GLU A 470 8.25 6.25 -20.74
CA GLU A 470 9.46 6.82 -21.35
C GLU A 470 10.14 7.84 -20.43
N ARG A 471 9.36 8.67 -19.73
CA ARG A 471 9.88 9.61 -18.72
C ARG A 471 10.67 8.88 -17.63
N TRP A 472 10.10 7.85 -17.00
CA TRP A 472 10.77 7.11 -15.94
C TRP A 472 12.01 6.35 -16.44
N LEU A 473 11.98 5.84 -17.68
CA LEU A 473 13.15 5.22 -18.31
C LEU A 473 14.26 6.24 -18.63
N ASN A 474 13.91 7.48 -18.99
CA ASN A 474 14.87 8.57 -19.16
C ASN A 474 15.55 8.92 -17.82
N GLU A 475 14.77 9.02 -16.75
CA GLU A 475 15.28 9.28 -15.39
C GLU A 475 16.23 8.18 -14.90
N ALA A 476 15.89 6.90 -15.13
CA ALA A 476 16.77 5.77 -14.82
C ALA A 476 18.09 5.83 -15.59
N ARG A 477 18.07 6.21 -16.88
CA ARG A 477 19.31 6.42 -17.66
C ARG A 477 20.15 7.59 -17.15
N GLY A 478 19.50 8.65 -16.66
CA GLY A 478 20.17 9.80 -16.06
C GLY A 478 21.05 9.44 -14.85
N LEU A 479 20.73 8.35 -14.15
CA LEU A 479 21.50 7.83 -13.00
C LEU A 479 22.63 6.86 -13.39
N GLY A 480 22.98 6.76 -14.68
CA GLY A 480 24.12 5.95 -15.14
C GLY A 480 23.78 4.47 -15.44
N MET A 481 22.50 4.11 -15.49
CA MET A 481 22.07 2.77 -15.89
C MET A 481 22.47 2.50 -17.35
N LYS A 482 23.08 1.34 -17.61
CA LYS A 482 23.63 1.04 -18.95
C LYS A 482 22.50 0.89 -19.97
N PRO A 483 22.66 1.38 -21.22
CA PRO A 483 21.65 1.23 -22.28
C PRO A 483 21.24 -0.24 -22.54
N ALA A 484 22.14 -1.19 -22.29
CA ALA A 484 21.89 -2.62 -22.42
C ALA A 484 20.84 -3.15 -21.41
N GLU A 485 20.86 -2.65 -20.17
CA GLU A 485 19.92 -3.05 -19.12
C GLU A 485 18.53 -2.49 -19.40
N THR A 486 18.45 -1.21 -19.80
CA THR A 486 17.18 -0.57 -20.16
C THR A 486 16.55 -1.19 -21.41
N SER A 487 17.36 -1.57 -22.40
CA SER A 487 16.86 -2.22 -23.63
C SER A 487 16.46 -3.69 -23.41
N ALA A 488 17.08 -4.39 -22.45
CA ALA A 488 16.60 -5.70 -22.01
C ALA A 488 15.21 -5.59 -21.38
N LEU A 489 15.00 -4.66 -20.45
CA LEU A 489 13.70 -4.42 -19.83
C LEU A 489 12.63 -3.98 -20.84
N GLN A 490 12.97 -3.11 -21.80
CA GLN A 490 12.04 -2.71 -22.86
C GLN A 490 11.59 -3.90 -23.71
N ARG A 491 12.52 -4.81 -24.08
CA ARG A 491 12.18 -6.03 -24.82
C ARG A 491 11.30 -6.97 -24.01
N GLU A 492 11.57 -7.12 -22.72
CA GLU A 492 10.76 -7.93 -21.81
C GLU A 492 9.32 -7.39 -21.72
N LEU A 493 9.16 -6.08 -21.50
CA LEU A 493 7.85 -5.43 -21.45
C LEU A 493 7.11 -5.49 -22.79
N ALA A 494 7.81 -5.30 -23.90
CA ALA A 494 7.23 -5.46 -25.23
C ALA A 494 6.75 -6.90 -25.48
N GLY A 495 7.55 -7.89 -25.08
CA GLY A 495 7.17 -9.30 -25.15
C GLY A 495 5.97 -9.63 -24.25
N ALA A 496 5.91 -9.07 -23.03
CA ALA A 496 4.77 -9.24 -22.13
C ALA A 496 3.48 -8.62 -22.71
N ARG A 497 3.57 -7.42 -23.28
CA ARG A 497 2.44 -6.76 -23.98
C ARG A 497 1.95 -7.59 -25.16
N GLN A 498 2.87 -8.09 -25.99
CA GLN A 498 2.49 -8.92 -27.13
C GLN A 498 1.79 -10.21 -26.70
N LYS A 499 2.27 -10.87 -25.64
CA LYS A 499 1.60 -12.04 -25.05
C LYS A 499 0.21 -11.71 -24.51
N ALA A 500 0.02 -10.55 -23.88
CA ALA A 500 -1.29 -10.11 -23.40
C ALA A 500 -2.27 -9.89 -24.56
N VAL A 501 -1.84 -9.20 -25.63
CA VAL A 501 -2.64 -9.01 -26.86
C VAL A 501 -3.02 -10.37 -27.47
N GLN A 502 -2.08 -11.32 -27.54
CA GLN A 502 -2.36 -12.67 -28.04
C GLN A 502 -3.38 -13.40 -27.16
N ALA A 503 -3.26 -13.34 -25.84
CA ALA A 503 -4.20 -13.98 -24.92
C ALA A 503 -5.62 -13.39 -25.01
N ASP A 504 -5.72 -12.08 -25.18
CA ASP A 504 -7.00 -11.40 -25.39
C ASP A 504 -7.61 -11.76 -26.75
N ALA A 505 -6.80 -11.85 -27.81
CA ALA A 505 -7.22 -12.32 -29.12
C ALA A 505 -7.76 -13.76 -29.07
N GLU A 506 -7.05 -14.68 -28.40
CA GLU A 506 -7.50 -16.07 -28.19
C GLU A 506 -8.80 -16.15 -27.39
N ARG A 507 -8.96 -15.27 -26.38
CA ARG A 507 -10.19 -15.18 -25.59
C ARG A 507 -11.36 -14.68 -26.46
N ALA A 508 -11.17 -13.60 -27.19
CA ALA A 508 -12.17 -13.05 -28.12
C ALA A 508 -12.57 -14.09 -29.16
N LEU A 509 -11.61 -14.85 -29.70
CA LEU A 509 -11.85 -15.93 -30.65
C LEU A 509 -12.73 -17.04 -30.06
N ARG A 510 -12.43 -17.52 -28.84
CA ARG A 510 -13.26 -18.51 -28.15
C ARG A 510 -14.67 -18.01 -27.91
N LEU A 511 -14.80 -16.76 -27.46
CA LEU A 511 -16.09 -16.14 -27.14
C LEU A 511 -16.93 -15.90 -28.41
N ALA A 512 -16.31 -15.44 -29.50
CA ALA A 512 -16.97 -15.30 -30.81
C ALA A 512 -17.53 -16.64 -31.30
N ARG A 513 -16.72 -17.71 -31.25
CA ARG A 513 -17.16 -19.07 -31.61
C ARG A 513 -18.28 -19.60 -30.72
N ALA A 514 -18.26 -19.28 -29.42
CA ALA A 514 -19.34 -19.65 -28.51
C ALA A 514 -20.63 -18.90 -28.84
N ALA A 515 -20.56 -17.58 -29.01
CA ALA A 515 -21.69 -16.74 -29.37
C ALA A 515 -22.32 -17.14 -30.72
N LEU A 516 -21.51 -17.49 -31.72
CA LEU A 516 -21.99 -18.04 -33.00
C LEU A 516 -22.76 -19.35 -32.79
N ARG A 517 -22.23 -20.30 -32.02
CA ARG A 517 -22.91 -21.56 -31.71
C ARG A 517 -24.23 -21.36 -30.97
N GLU A 518 -24.29 -20.37 -30.08
CA GLU A 518 -25.47 -20.01 -29.30
C GLU A 518 -26.48 -19.14 -30.08
N GLY A 519 -26.15 -18.71 -31.30
CA GLY A 519 -27.01 -17.84 -32.12
C GLY A 519 -27.05 -16.37 -31.66
N ARG A 520 -26.15 -15.95 -30.76
CA ARG A 520 -26.01 -14.55 -30.31
C ARG A 520 -25.21 -13.75 -31.34
N LEU A 521 -25.84 -13.44 -32.48
CA LEU A 521 -25.16 -12.85 -33.65
C LEU A 521 -24.77 -11.38 -33.44
N THR A 522 -25.76 -10.53 -33.14
CA THR A 522 -25.61 -9.08 -32.88
C THR A 522 -26.17 -8.67 -31.53
N ASP A 523 -27.14 -9.43 -31.01
CA ASP A 523 -27.83 -9.17 -29.75
C ASP A 523 -27.51 -10.28 -28.75
N PRO A 524 -27.26 -9.94 -27.47
CA PRO A 524 -27.09 -8.58 -26.95
C PRO A 524 -25.85 -7.86 -27.52
N GLY A 525 -25.89 -6.52 -27.59
CA GLY A 525 -24.80 -5.72 -28.17
C GLY A 525 -23.44 -6.03 -27.55
N GLU A 526 -23.38 -6.20 -26.23
CA GLU A 526 -22.24 -6.80 -25.55
C GLU A 526 -22.37 -8.32 -25.47
N GLY A 527 -21.29 -9.02 -25.83
CA GLY A 527 -21.25 -10.48 -25.77
C GLY A 527 -21.79 -11.20 -27.01
N SER A 528 -22.18 -10.48 -28.06
CA SER A 528 -22.50 -11.08 -29.36
C SER A 528 -21.25 -11.47 -30.16
N ALA A 529 -21.44 -12.34 -31.15
CA ALA A 529 -20.40 -12.69 -32.11
C ALA A 529 -19.83 -11.46 -32.82
N ALA A 530 -20.69 -10.53 -33.26
CA ALA A 530 -20.27 -9.28 -33.89
C ALA A 530 -19.40 -8.41 -32.96
N SER A 531 -19.71 -8.38 -31.67
CA SER A 531 -18.95 -7.65 -30.65
C SER A 531 -17.55 -8.22 -30.47
N TYR A 532 -17.45 -9.54 -30.23
CA TYR A 532 -16.16 -10.21 -30.06
C TYR A 532 -15.30 -10.19 -31.32
N LEU A 533 -15.88 -10.32 -32.51
CA LEU A 533 -15.14 -10.19 -33.76
C LEU A 533 -14.67 -8.75 -34.01
N SER A 534 -15.45 -7.74 -33.62
CA SER A 534 -15.01 -6.33 -33.68
C SER A 534 -13.82 -6.08 -32.75
N GLN A 535 -13.89 -6.64 -31.53
CA GLN A 535 -12.79 -6.59 -30.58
C GLN A 535 -11.53 -7.25 -31.14
N LEU A 536 -11.66 -8.47 -31.69
CA LEU A 536 -10.56 -9.19 -32.32
C LEU A 536 -9.94 -8.41 -33.49
N GLN A 537 -10.77 -7.83 -34.36
CA GLN A 537 -10.30 -7.00 -35.48
C GLN A 537 -9.51 -5.78 -35.01
N SER A 538 -9.89 -5.18 -33.88
CA SER A 538 -9.19 -4.02 -33.31
C SER A 538 -7.86 -4.38 -32.63
N SER A 539 -7.79 -5.54 -31.96
CA SER A 539 -6.60 -5.98 -31.23
C SER A 539 -5.58 -6.70 -32.11
N ASP A 540 -6.05 -7.49 -33.07
CA ASP A 540 -5.24 -8.32 -33.96
C ASP A 540 -5.89 -8.43 -35.36
N PRO A 541 -5.78 -7.40 -36.21
CA PRO A 541 -6.39 -7.38 -37.54
C PRO A 541 -5.79 -8.43 -38.49
N ALA A 542 -4.60 -8.94 -38.19
CA ALA A 542 -3.92 -9.97 -38.98
C ALA A 542 -4.31 -11.40 -38.57
N ASN A 543 -5.25 -11.56 -37.64
CA ASN A 543 -5.65 -12.87 -37.15
C ASN A 543 -6.24 -13.74 -38.27
N ALA A 544 -5.63 -14.90 -38.51
CA ALA A 544 -6.00 -15.78 -39.62
C ALA A 544 -7.45 -16.30 -39.55
N ALA A 545 -8.06 -16.36 -38.36
CA ALA A 545 -9.43 -16.86 -38.18
C ALA A 545 -10.52 -15.79 -38.42
N LEU A 546 -10.13 -14.51 -38.49
CA LEU A 546 -11.07 -13.40 -38.61
C LEU A 546 -11.92 -13.44 -39.90
N PRO A 547 -11.36 -13.72 -41.10
CA PRO A 547 -12.14 -13.76 -42.34
C PRO A 547 -13.16 -14.91 -42.36
N ASP A 548 -12.80 -16.07 -41.80
CA ASP A 548 -13.66 -17.25 -41.79
C ASP A 548 -14.83 -17.07 -40.84
N LEU A 549 -14.57 -16.57 -39.62
CA LEU A 549 -15.62 -16.30 -38.64
C LEU A 549 -16.50 -15.12 -39.04
N GLY A 550 -15.93 -14.11 -39.72
CA GLY A 550 -16.70 -13.01 -40.32
C GLY A 550 -17.70 -13.53 -41.35
N ARG A 551 -17.25 -14.38 -42.28
CA ARG A 551 -18.14 -15.01 -43.27
C ARG A 551 -19.21 -15.90 -42.64
N GLU A 552 -18.87 -16.65 -41.60
CA GLU A 552 -19.85 -17.46 -40.86
C GLU A 552 -20.92 -16.57 -40.19
N LEU A 553 -20.52 -15.49 -39.54
CA LEU A 553 -21.45 -14.51 -38.96
C LEU A 553 -22.33 -13.89 -40.05
N ALA A 554 -21.74 -13.48 -41.16
CA ALA A 554 -22.46 -12.90 -42.29
C ALA A 554 -23.52 -13.85 -42.88
N ALA A 555 -23.18 -15.13 -43.03
CA ALA A 555 -24.11 -16.16 -43.51
C ALA A 555 -25.30 -16.34 -42.56
N ARG A 556 -25.06 -16.46 -41.25
CA ARG A 556 -26.13 -16.59 -40.25
C ARG A 556 -27.01 -15.33 -40.18
N LEU A 557 -26.43 -14.15 -40.35
CA LEU A 557 -27.19 -12.89 -40.41
C LEU A 557 -28.08 -12.83 -41.66
N LEU A 558 -27.60 -13.29 -42.82
CA LEU A 558 -28.41 -13.40 -44.03
C LEU A 558 -29.58 -14.38 -43.86
N GLU A 559 -29.37 -15.51 -43.19
CA GLU A 559 -30.45 -16.46 -42.88
C GLU A 559 -31.49 -15.83 -41.96
N ARG A 560 -31.07 -15.16 -40.89
CA ARG A 560 -31.98 -14.45 -39.98
C ARG A 560 -32.75 -13.32 -40.70
N ALA A 561 -32.06 -12.58 -41.57
CA ALA A 561 -32.66 -11.56 -42.43
C ALA A 561 -33.75 -12.13 -43.34
N ARG A 562 -33.48 -13.25 -44.03
CA ARG A 562 -34.48 -13.94 -44.87
C ARG A 562 -35.70 -14.36 -44.06
N ALA A 563 -35.50 -14.95 -42.89
CA ALA A 563 -36.59 -15.35 -42.01
C ALA A 563 -37.42 -14.14 -41.52
N ALA A 564 -36.77 -13.02 -41.20
CA ALA A 564 -37.45 -11.78 -40.82
C ALA A 564 -38.31 -11.21 -41.96
N VAL A 565 -37.76 -11.17 -43.19
CA VAL A 565 -38.50 -10.72 -44.39
C VAL A 565 -39.71 -11.61 -44.65
N LEU A 566 -39.55 -12.93 -44.59
CA LEU A 566 -40.66 -13.88 -44.77
C LEU A 566 -41.74 -13.74 -43.67
N ALA A 567 -41.35 -13.30 -42.47
CA ALA A 567 -42.26 -13.00 -41.37
C ALA A 567 -42.84 -11.57 -41.43
N GLY A 568 -42.60 -10.80 -42.51
CA GLY A 568 -43.08 -9.43 -42.68
C GLY A 568 -42.39 -8.37 -41.80
N LYS A 569 -41.22 -8.69 -41.22
CA LYS A 569 -40.41 -7.79 -40.38
C LYS A 569 -39.26 -7.18 -41.18
N SER A 570 -38.73 -6.03 -40.73
CA SER A 570 -37.51 -5.45 -41.33
C SER A 570 -36.29 -6.33 -41.08
N ALA A 571 -35.41 -6.40 -42.08
CA ALA A 571 -34.14 -7.10 -42.03
C ALA A 571 -32.93 -6.17 -42.24
N ASP A 572 -33.13 -4.86 -42.25
CA ASP A 572 -32.12 -3.89 -42.68
C ASP A 572 -30.86 -3.91 -41.80
N ALA A 573 -31.04 -4.09 -40.49
CA ALA A 573 -29.94 -4.18 -39.52
C ALA A 573 -29.04 -5.41 -39.75
N ASP A 574 -29.66 -6.57 -40.00
CA ASP A 574 -28.95 -7.82 -40.26
C ASP A 574 -28.20 -7.76 -41.59
N LEU A 575 -28.82 -7.19 -42.63
CA LEU A 575 -28.17 -6.98 -43.92
C LEU A 575 -26.99 -6.01 -43.83
N ALA A 576 -27.10 -4.95 -43.04
CA ALA A 576 -26.00 -4.01 -42.81
C ALA A 576 -24.81 -4.68 -42.11
N GLN A 577 -25.07 -5.47 -41.06
CA GLN A 577 -24.03 -6.23 -40.37
C GLN A 577 -23.44 -7.34 -41.26
N ALA A 578 -24.27 -8.07 -42.02
CA ALA A 578 -23.80 -9.10 -42.93
C ALA A 578 -22.82 -8.53 -43.97
N LYS A 579 -23.13 -7.36 -44.57
CA LYS A 579 -22.22 -6.66 -45.47
C LYS A 579 -20.89 -6.31 -44.80
N ARG A 580 -20.93 -5.79 -43.57
CA ARG A 580 -19.73 -5.44 -42.80
C ARG A 580 -18.82 -6.64 -42.59
N TRP A 581 -19.39 -7.83 -42.37
CA TRP A 581 -18.65 -9.07 -42.13
C TRP A 581 -18.34 -9.88 -43.40
N GLY A 582 -18.51 -9.29 -44.58
CA GLY A 582 -18.08 -9.88 -45.85
C GLY A 582 -19.12 -10.77 -46.54
N ALA A 583 -20.42 -10.51 -46.33
CA ALA A 583 -21.48 -11.15 -47.13
C ALA A 583 -21.30 -10.86 -48.63
N ASP A 584 -21.61 -11.85 -49.48
CA ASP A 584 -21.66 -11.66 -50.92
C ASP A 584 -22.76 -10.64 -51.29
N PRO A 585 -22.45 -9.58 -52.06
CA PRO A 585 -23.44 -8.61 -52.52
C PRO A 585 -24.67 -9.23 -53.20
N LYS A 586 -24.50 -10.35 -53.91
CA LYS A 586 -25.60 -11.08 -54.57
C LYS A 586 -26.55 -11.69 -53.56
N ASP A 587 -26.02 -12.29 -52.50
CA ASP A 587 -26.85 -12.86 -51.44
C ASP A 587 -27.65 -11.79 -50.71
N VAL A 588 -27.03 -10.63 -50.44
CA VAL A 588 -27.74 -9.50 -49.83
C VAL A 588 -28.85 -8.99 -50.75
N GLN A 589 -28.57 -8.81 -52.05
CA GLN A 589 -29.57 -8.39 -53.03
C GLN A 589 -30.74 -9.38 -53.12
N ALA A 590 -30.46 -10.69 -53.08
CA ALA A 590 -31.50 -11.71 -53.08
C ALA A 590 -32.46 -11.56 -51.89
N VAL A 591 -31.95 -11.26 -50.68
CA VAL A 591 -32.80 -11.01 -49.51
C VAL A 591 -33.62 -9.72 -49.67
N GLN A 592 -33.03 -8.66 -50.21
CA GLN A 592 -33.75 -7.40 -50.45
C GLN A 592 -34.85 -7.52 -51.51
N GLN A 593 -34.67 -8.41 -52.49
CA GLN A 593 -35.69 -8.70 -53.49
C GLN A 593 -36.83 -9.57 -52.92
N LEU A 594 -36.56 -10.45 -51.96
CA LEU A 594 -37.61 -11.20 -51.23
C LEU A 594 -38.58 -10.28 -50.48
N SER A 595 -38.13 -9.08 -50.07
CA SER A 595 -38.99 -8.06 -49.44
C SER A 595 -39.89 -7.28 -50.41
N ALA A 596 -39.76 -7.49 -51.73
CA ALA A 596 -40.63 -6.91 -52.74
C ALA A 596 -41.42 -8.05 -53.42
N PRO A 597 -42.73 -8.26 -53.13
CA PRO A 597 -43.78 -7.34 -53.60
C PRO A 597 -45.10 -7.35 -52.78
N VAL A 598 -45.43 -6.24 -52.09
CA VAL A 598 -46.84 -5.86 -51.77
C VAL A 598 -47.11 -4.35 -51.95
N ALA A 599 -46.08 -3.50 -51.95
CA ALA A 599 -46.28 -2.04 -51.86
C ALA A 599 -46.31 -1.25 -53.19
N LYS A 600 -46.40 -1.89 -54.37
CA LYS A 600 -46.45 -1.13 -55.64
C LYS A 600 -47.47 -1.69 -56.65
N ALA A 601 -48.74 -1.39 -56.39
CA ALA A 601 -49.74 -1.20 -57.44
C ALA A 601 -50.53 0.06 -57.12
N THR A 602 -49.88 1.22 -57.14
CA THR A 602 -50.60 2.50 -57.20
C THR A 602 -51.10 2.65 -58.62
N VAL A 603 -52.37 2.29 -58.82
CA VAL A 603 -53.11 2.58 -60.03
C VAL A 603 -53.16 4.11 -60.19
N ASP A 604 -52.82 4.62 -61.36
CA ASP A 604 -52.85 6.06 -61.64
C ASP A 604 -54.32 6.55 -61.63
N THR A 605 -54.75 7.02 -60.46
CA THR A 605 -56.13 7.46 -60.21
C THR A 605 -56.51 8.66 -61.05
N ALA A 606 -55.55 9.51 -61.46
CA ALA A 606 -55.81 10.67 -62.29
C ALA A 606 -56.17 10.25 -63.73
N ALA A 607 -55.45 9.27 -64.28
CA ALA A 607 -55.79 8.69 -65.58
C ALA A 607 -57.18 8.02 -65.55
N LEU A 608 -57.49 7.25 -64.50
CA LEU A 608 -58.80 6.61 -64.35
C LEU A 608 -59.95 7.61 -64.22
N ALA A 609 -59.77 8.69 -63.45
CA ALA A 609 -60.79 9.71 -63.26
C ALA A 609 -61.21 10.37 -64.59
N SER A 610 -60.25 10.61 -65.50
CA SER A 610 -60.52 11.19 -66.82
C SER A 610 -61.30 10.27 -67.77
N SER A 611 -61.30 8.96 -67.52
CA SER A 611 -61.99 7.95 -68.33
C SER A 611 -63.43 7.65 -67.87
N LEU A 612 -63.86 8.21 -66.72
CA LEU A 612 -65.19 7.99 -66.17
C LEU A 612 -66.29 8.64 -67.03
N LYS A 613 -67.20 7.81 -67.53
CA LYS A 613 -68.39 8.27 -68.24
C LYS A 613 -69.52 8.57 -67.27
N ARG A 614 -70.00 9.82 -67.23
CA ARG A 614 -71.16 10.23 -66.44
C ARG A 614 -72.45 9.82 -67.17
N LEU A 615 -73.30 9.04 -66.51
CA LEU A 615 -74.58 8.52 -67.05
C LEU A 615 -75.75 9.44 -66.73
N ARG A 616 -75.76 10.04 -65.53
CA ARG A 616 -76.80 10.97 -65.09
C ARG A 616 -76.16 12.13 -64.35
N ALA A 617 -76.55 13.35 -64.70
CA ALA A 617 -76.18 14.57 -64.01
C ALA A 617 -77.46 15.31 -63.60
N SER A 618 -77.69 15.46 -62.31
CA SER A 618 -78.71 16.36 -61.78
C SER A 618 -78.10 17.76 -61.67
N PRO A 619 -78.71 18.81 -62.23
CA PRO A 619 -78.26 20.18 -61.95
C PRO A 619 -78.43 20.47 -60.45
N PRO A 620 -77.61 21.36 -59.86
CA PRO A 620 -77.81 21.81 -58.50
C PRO A 620 -79.01 22.74 -58.39
N ASP A 621 -79.75 22.63 -57.29
CA ASP A 621 -80.79 23.62 -56.96
C ASP A 621 -80.13 24.94 -56.57
N TYR A 622 -80.59 26.04 -57.16
CA TYR A 622 -80.04 27.36 -56.83
C TYR A 622 -80.58 27.82 -55.46
N PRO A 623 -79.72 28.19 -54.49
CA PRO A 623 -80.18 28.66 -53.19
C PRO A 623 -81.08 29.90 -53.32
N PRO A 624 -82.29 29.91 -52.72
CA PRO A 624 -83.23 31.03 -52.86
C PRO A 624 -82.65 32.38 -52.41
N SER A 625 -81.85 32.38 -51.33
CA SER A 625 -81.16 33.57 -50.82
C SER A 625 -80.16 34.14 -51.83
N ALA A 626 -79.38 33.28 -52.50
CA ALA A 626 -78.44 33.67 -53.54
C ALA A 626 -79.17 34.20 -54.80
N LEU A 627 -80.34 33.62 -55.13
CA LEU A 627 -81.16 34.06 -56.25
C LEU A 627 -81.71 35.47 -56.04
N THR A 628 -82.29 35.77 -54.86
CA THR A 628 -82.80 37.10 -54.52
C THR A 628 -81.68 38.16 -54.54
N GLN A 629 -80.48 37.77 -54.12
CA GLN A 629 -79.32 38.66 -54.04
C GLN A 629 -78.48 38.70 -55.33
N ARG A 630 -78.87 37.95 -56.37
CA ARG A 630 -78.16 37.82 -57.65
C ARG A 630 -76.67 37.41 -57.52
N ILE A 631 -76.34 36.64 -56.48
CA ILE A 631 -74.98 36.18 -56.20
C ILE A 631 -74.67 34.99 -57.10
N THR A 632 -73.56 34.99 -57.84
CA THR A 632 -73.07 33.85 -58.64
C THR A 632 -71.80 33.26 -58.01
N GLY A 633 -71.39 32.06 -58.44
CA GLY A 633 -70.23 31.42 -57.83
C GLY A 633 -69.78 30.10 -58.46
N ASN A 634 -68.78 29.48 -57.85
CA ASN A 634 -68.31 28.15 -58.19
C ASN A 634 -68.01 27.32 -56.93
N VAL A 635 -68.22 26.01 -57.02
CA VAL A 635 -67.87 25.03 -55.98
C VAL A 635 -67.06 23.90 -56.60
N THR A 636 -65.88 23.63 -56.07
CA THR A 636 -65.05 22.47 -56.41
C THR A 636 -65.25 21.38 -55.36
N LEU A 637 -65.68 20.19 -55.80
CA LEU A 637 -65.93 19.03 -54.94
C LEU A 637 -64.97 17.89 -55.26
N GLU A 638 -64.60 17.15 -54.23
CA GLU A 638 -63.94 15.85 -54.33
C GLU A 638 -64.86 14.75 -53.79
N PHE A 639 -64.89 13.61 -54.48
CA PHE A 639 -65.70 12.44 -54.14
C PHE A 639 -65.16 11.18 -54.80
N THR A 640 -65.55 10.02 -54.31
CA THR A 640 -65.17 8.73 -54.88
C THR A 640 -66.35 8.12 -55.65
N VAL A 641 -66.14 7.75 -56.92
CA VAL A 641 -67.11 6.94 -57.67
C VAL A 641 -66.87 5.48 -57.31
N SER A 642 -67.86 4.86 -56.67
CA SER A 642 -67.80 3.46 -56.25
C SER A 642 -67.88 2.47 -57.42
N THR A 643 -67.64 1.20 -57.15
CA THR A 643 -67.70 0.10 -58.13
C THR A 643 -69.09 -0.08 -58.78
N SER A 644 -70.16 0.43 -58.17
CA SER A 644 -71.51 0.46 -58.75
C SER A 644 -71.82 1.74 -59.55
N GLY A 645 -70.86 2.67 -59.65
CA GLY A 645 -71.03 3.94 -60.36
C GLY A 645 -71.69 5.05 -59.54
N GLU A 646 -71.84 4.87 -58.22
CA GLU A 646 -72.43 5.88 -57.32
C GLU A 646 -71.35 6.74 -56.64
N PRO A 647 -71.51 8.07 -56.60
CA PRO A 647 -70.65 8.96 -55.80
C PRO A 647 -70.79 8.72 -54.30
N ARG A 648 -69.65 8.64 -53.59
CA ARG A 648 -69.53 8.53 -52.13
C ARG A 648 -68.48 9.51 -51.61
N ASP A 649 -68.51 9.79 -50.31
CA ASP A 649 -67.55 10.67 -49.63
C ASP A 649 -67.44 12.09 -50.23
N VAL A 650 -68.57 12.60 -50.72
CA VAL A 650 -68.66 13.92 -51.36
C VAL A 650 -68.40 15.04 -50.36
N HIS A 651 -67.37 15.84 -50.61
CA HIS A 651 -67.04 17.01 -49.82
C HIS A 651 -66.54 18.16 -50.72
N VAL A 652 -66.63 19.39 -50.19
CA VAL A 652 -66.19 20.60 -50.89
C VAL A 652 -64.73 20.87 -50.55
N VAL A 653 -63.92 21.12 -51.58
CA VAL A 653 -62.50 21.49 -51.45
C VAL A 653 -62.31 22.99 -51.56
N GLU A 654 -63.14 23.66 -52.36
CA GLU A 654 -63.06 25.09 -52.60
C GLU A 654 -64.44 25.62 -53.00
N ALA A 655 -64.87 26.76 -52.44
CA ALA A 655 -66.12 27.41 -52.80
C ALA A 655 -65.96 28.93 -52.80
N THR A 656 -66.49 29.58 -53.85
CA THR A 656 -66.47 31.02 -54.00
C THR A 656 -67.83 31.51 -54.49
N PRO A 657 -68.58 32.28 -53.68
CA PRO A 657 -68.36 32.58 -52.26
C PRO A 657 -68.57 31.35 -51.34
N PRO A 658 -67.83 31.24 -50.22
CA PRO A 658 -67.92 30.08 -49.33
C PRO A 658 -69.25 30.05 -48.56
N GLY A 659 -69.79 28.85 -48.36
CA GLY A 659 -70.99 28.60 -47.56
C GLY A 659 -72.31 28.92 -48.24
N ILE A 660 -72.30 29.41 -49.48
CA ILE A 660 -73.51 29.79 -50.22
C ILE A 660 -74.02 28.65 -51.11
N PHE A 661 -73.12 28.02 -51.87
CA PHE A 661 -73.48 27.01 -52.88
C PHE A 661 -73.08 25.59 -52.50
N ASP A 662 -72.34 25.43 -51.41
CA ASP A 662 -71.68 24.21 -50.96
C ASP A 662 -72.67 23.04 -50.79
N GLN A 663 -73.75 23.27 -50.03
CA GLN A 663 -74.74 22.22 -49.77
C GLN A 663 -75.55 21.85 -51.02
N ALA A 664 -75.87 22.83 -51.86
CA ALA A 664 -76.56 22.60 -53.14
C ALA A 664 -75.69 21.75 -54.07
N ALA A 665 -74.39 22.04 -54.14
CA ALA A 665 -73.44 21.30 -54.93
C ALA A 665 -73.24 19.85 -54.43
N ILE A 666 -73.13 19.65 -53.10
CA ILE A 666 -73.06 18.31 -52.49
C ILE A 666 -74.33 17.51 -52.82
N ASN A 667 -75.51 18.13 -52.65
CA ASN A 667 -76.79 17.46 -52.91
C ASN A 667 -76.93 17.07 -54.39
N ALA A 668 -76.47 17.90 -55.32
CA ALA A 668 -76.48 17.59 -56.74
C ALA A 668 -75.62 16.36 -57.09
N VAL A 669 -74.37 16.35 -56.61
CA VAL A 669 -73.41 15.27 -56.90
C VAL A 669 -73.88 13.92 -56.33
N LYS A 670 -74.53 13.89 -55.17
CA LYS A 670 -75.11 12.65 -54.60
C LYS A 670 -76.11 11.94 -55.54
N HIS A 671 -76.77 12.70 -56.41
CA HIS A 671 -77.74 12.18 -57.38
C HIS A 671 -77.13 11.87 -58.75
N TRP A 672 -75.83 12.13 -58.95
CA TRP A 672 -75.15 11.75 -60.18
C TRP A 672 -74.93 10.24 -60.24
N ARG A 673 -74.84 9.71 -61.46
CA ARG A 673 -74.49 8.31 -61.71
C ARG A 673 -73.43 8.24 -62.79
N TYR A 674 -72.48 7.34 -62.61
CA TYR A 674 -71.36 7.08 -63.50
C TYR A 674 -71.42 5.63 -64.00
N ALA A 675 -70.80 5.34 -65.14
CA ALA A 675 -70.58 3.97 -65.55
C ALA A 675 -69.47 3.36 -64.67
N PRO A 676 -69.67 2.16 -64.10
CA PRO A 676 -68.61 1.42 -63.41
C PRO A 676 -67.37 1.31 -64.28
N LEU A 677 -66.21 1.71 -63.75
CA LEU A 677 -64.94 1.57 -64.46
C LEU A 677 -64.34 0.20 -64.17
N LEU A 678 -64.09 -0.59 -65.21
CA LEU A 678 -63.45 -1.90 -65.11
C LEU A 678 -61.95 -1.76 -65.40
N VAL A 679 -61.11 -2.21 -64.47
CA VAL A 679 -59.67 -2.37 -64.69
C VAL A 679 -59.36 -3.86 -64.56
N ASN A 680 -58.78 -4.45 -65.61
CA ASN A 680 -58.49 -5.89 -65.67
C ASN A 680 -59.72 -6.79 -65.38
N GLY A 681 -60.91 -6.36 -65.83
CA GLY A 681 -62.16 -7.11 -65.66
C GLY A 681 -62.85 -6.94 -64.29
N ALA A 682 -62.26 -6.20 -63.35
CA ALA A 682 -62.85 -5.90 -62.05
C ALA A 682 -63.27 -4.42 -61.94
N ALA A 683 -64.44 -4.16 -61.38
CA ALA A 683 -64.89 -2.79 -61.10
C ALA A 683 -64.02 -2.18 -60.00
N VAL A 684 -63.53 -0.95 -60.23
CA VAL A 684 -62.67 -0.22 -59.29
C VAL A 684 -63.31 1.08 -58.85
N GLU A 685 -62.97 1.52 -57.63
CA GLU A 685 -63.35 2.84 -57.14
C GLU A 685 -62.37 3.90 -57.67
N VAL A 686 -62.90 5.09 -57.97
CA VAL A 686 -62.11 6.14 -58.62
C VAL A 686 -62.38 7.48 -57.95
N PRO A 687 -61.35 8.16 -57.38
CA PRO A 687 -61.51 9.50 -56.84
C PRO A 687 -61.65 10.53 -57.97
N VAL A 688 -62.58 11.47 -57.81
CA VAL A 688 -62.96 12.47 -58.81
C VAL A 688 -62.97 13.85 -58.17
N ARG A 689 -62.38 14.82 -58.86
CA ARG A 689 -62.51 16.25 -58.55
C ARG A 689 -63.32 16.94 -59.64
N THR A 690 -64.35 17.69 -59.28
CA THR A 690 -65.18 18.41 -60.25
C THR A 690 -65.45 19.84 -59.80
N ARG A 691 -65.51 20.78 -60.74
CA ARG A 691 -65.88 22.18 -60.49
C ARG A 691 -67.25 22.45 -61.08
N MET A 692 -68.16 22.92 -60.23
CA MET A 692 -69.54 23.25 -60.55
C MET A 692 -69.72 24.76 -60.50
N ARG A 693 -70.40 25.33 -61.50
CA ARG A 693 -70.65 26.77 -61.60
C ARG A 693 -72.12 27.06 -61.36
N PHE A 694 -72.39 28.12 -60.61
CA PHE A 694 -73.73 28.65 -60.32
C PHE A 694 -73.90 30.00 -61.01
N GLU A 695 -74.66 30.01 -62.09
CA GLU A 695 -75.04 31.21 -62.86
C GLU A 695 -76.54 31.49 -62.65
N LEU A 696 -76.97 32.74 -62.82
CA LEU A 696 -78.37 33.10 -62.62
C LEU A 696 -79.25 32.37 -63.66
N PRO A 697 -80.38 31.79 -63.24
CA PRO A 697 -81.35 31.24 -64.18
C PRO A 697 -81.85 32.34 -65.13
N ASN A 698 -81.89 32.06 -66.43
CA ASN A 698 -82.41 32.99 -67.45
C ASN A 698 -83.91 33.24 -67.29
#